data_AF-A0AA39DYN7-F1
#
_entry.id   AF-A0AA39DYN7-F1
#
_cell.length_a   1.000
_cell.length_b   1.000
_cell.length_c   1.000
_cell.angle_alpha   90.00
_cell.angle_beta   90.00
_cell.angle_gamma   90.00
#
_symmetry.space_group_name_H-M   'P 1'
#
loop_
_entity.id
_entity.type
_entity.pdbx_description
1 polymer ?
#
loop_
_entity_poly.entity_id
_entity_poly.type
_entity_poly.pdbx_seq_one_letter_code
_entity_poly.pdbx_strand_id
1 'polypeptide(L)'
;MASKPTLKRTDSMAENMPDALRQSRYHMKRCFARYIGKGKRLMKLNHLMDEMEAVIDDKNERTQVLEGVLGYILCSTQEAVAIPPYVIFSIRSNPGFWEYVKVSSDDLSVEAITAADYLKFKEMIFDENWANDDNALELNFSAFDFPTPRLTLSSSIGNGVSLVSKFMTSKLNGNSQSAQPLVDYLLSLNHQGEKLMITDTLNTPTKLQMALIVAEVFISALPKDTPYPSFELRFKQWGFEKGWGNTAERVKETMRSLSEALEAPDPMNMEKFLSRLPTIFNVVIFSPHGYFGQADVLGLPDTGGQVVYILDQVRALEEELLHRIKLQGLNVKPQILVVTRLIPDARGTKCNQEWEPINNTKHSTILRIPFRTEKGILNQWVSRFDIYPYLERFTQDATAKIIEHMEGKPDLIIGNYTDGNLVASLMATKLGITQGTIAHALEKTKYEDSDVKWKELEPKYHFSCQFTADTISMNATDFIITSTYQEIAGSKDRPGQYESHTTFTLPGLCRVVSGINLFDPKFNIAAPGADQSVYFPYMERNKRLTSFQPAIEELLYSKQDNNEHIGFLADRKKPIIFSMARLDIVKNISGLTEWFGKNKRLRSLVNLVIVAGFFDPSKSKDREEMAEIKKMHTLIEKYQLKGQIRWIAAQNDRRRNGELYRCIADTKGAFVQPAIYEAFGLTVIEAMNCGLPTFATNQGGPAEIIVDGVSGFHIDPNNGDESSNKIADFFEKCRDDSDHWNKISKAGLQRINECYTWKIYANKVLNMGCIFGFWRQLNTEQKQAKQKYIHMFYSLQFRNLACHLSHKLIPLVLTKLN
;
A
#
# COMPACT_ATOMS: atom_id res chain seq x y z
N MET A 1 11.30 -24.22 -45.53
CA MET A 1 12.64 -24.15 -44.87
C MET A 1 12.41 -23.88 -43.40
N ALA A 2 13.14 -24.63 -42.57
CA ALA A 2 12.90 -24.90 -41.15
C ALA A 2 12.40 -23.70 -40.31
N SER A 3 11.29 -23.95 -39.61
CA SER A 3 10.88 -23.17 -38.45
C SER A 3 12.03 -23.11 -37.45
N LYS A 4 12.45 -21.89 -37.10
CA LYS A 4 13.34 -21.67 -35.97
C LYS A 4 12.70 -22.31 -34.73
N PRO A 5 13.47 -23.04 -33.91
CA PRO A 5 12.93 -23.58 -32.68
C PRO A 5 12.62 -22.40 -31.74
N THR A 6 11.34 -22.22 -31.44
CA THR A 6 10.88 -21.48 -30.27
C THR A 6 11.65 -22.04 -29.07
N LEU A 7 12.40 -21.21 -28.35
CA LEU A 7 12.97 -21.59 -27.07
C LEU A 7 11.84 -22.16 -26.20
N LYS A 8 11.83 -23.48 -25.98
CA LYS A 8 10.96 -24.11 -25.00
C LYS A 8 11.33 -23.53 -23.64
N ARG A 9 10.32 -23.07 -22.90
CA ARG A 9 10.45 -22.52 -21.56
C ARG A 9 10.93 -23.66 -20.65
N THR A 10 12.22 -23.72 -20.37
CA THR A 10 12.87 -24.76 -19.54
C THR A 10 12.40 -24.79 -18.07
N ASP A 11 11.47 -23.92 -17.67
CA ASP A 11 11.12 -23.66 -16.26
C ASP A 11 9.64 -23.91 -15.91
N SER A 12 8.84 -24.52 -16.81
CA SER A 12 7.43 -24.84 -16.50
C SER A 12 7.35 -25.92 -15.43
N MET A 13 6.69 -25.65 -14.29
CA MET A 13 6.58 -26.61 -13.19
C MET A 13 5.70 -27.79 -13.59
N ALA A 14 4.66 -27.53 -14.40
CA ALA A 14 3.81 -28.57 -14.96
C ALA A 14 4.56 -29.54 -15.89
N GLU A 15 5.55 -29.06 -16.65
CA GLU A 15 6.38 -29.90 -17.53
C GLU A 15 7.41 -30.72 -16.76
N ASN A 16 7.93 -30.18 -15.65
CA ASN A 16 8.97 -30.81 -14.82
C ASN A 16 8.42 -31.77 -13.74
N MET A 17 7.19 -31.54 -13.27
CA MET A 17 6.57 -32.36 -12.22
C MET A 17 6.46 -33.86 -12.55
N PRO A 18 6.11 -34.29 -13.79
CA PRO A 18 6.06 -35.72 -14.14
C PRO A 18 7.37 -36.46 -13.84
N ASP A 19 8.50 -35.89 -14.22
CA ASP A 19 9.81 -36.50 -14.02
C ASP A 19 10.24 -36.46 -12.56
N ALA A 20 9.91 -35.37 -11.84
CA ALA A 20 10.13 -35.28 -10.40
C ALA A 20 9.34 -36.35 -9.62
N LEU A 21 8.08 -36.59 -9.98
CA LEU A 21 7.25 -37.63 -9.37
C LEU A 21 7.75 -39.04 -9.72
N ARG A 22 8.33 -39.26 -10.91
CA ARG A 22 8.92 -40.55 -11.31
C ARG A 22 10.16 -40.90 -10.49
N GLN A 23 11.02 -39.92 -10.18
CA GLN A 23 12.24 -40.14 -9.39
C GLN A 23 11.95 -40.65 -7.97
N SER A 24 10.80 -40.28 -7.39
CA SER A 24 10.38 -40.69 -6.04
C SER A 24 9.04 -41.44 -6.04
N ARG A 25 8.74 -42.18 -7.12
CA ARG A 25 7.41 -42.77 -7.40
C ARG A 25 6.80 -43.54 -6.23
N TYR A 26 7.61 -44.35 -5.53
CA TYR A 26 7.14 -45.15 -4.40
C TYR A 26 6.63 -44.28 -3.23
N HIS A 27 7.45 -43.30 -2.80
CA HIS A 27 7.06 -42.37 -1.74
C HIS A 27 5.89 -41.49 -2.19
N MET A 28 5.88 -41.04 -3.45
CA MET A 28 4.83 -40.16 -3.96
C MET A 28 3.46 -40.83 -4.03
N LYS A 29 3.37 -42.09 -4.47
CA LYS A 29 2.10 -42.82 -4.40
C LYS A 29 1.54 -42.88 -2.98
N ARG A 30 2.41 -43.11 -1.99
CA ARG A 30 2.01 -43.15 -0.57
C ARG A 30 1.62 -41.76 -0.05
N CYS A 31 2.37 -40.71 -0.39
CA CYS A 31 2.04 -39.32 -0.01
C CYS A 31 0.68 -38.91 -0.58
N PHE A 32 0.46 -39.12 -1.87
CA PHE A 32 -0.80 -38.76 -2.54
C PHE A 32 -1.99 -39.56 -2.00
N ALA A 33 -1.81 -40.85 -1.68
CA ALA A 33 -2.83 -41.66 -1.01
C ALA A 33 -3.20 -41.09 0.37
N ARG A 34 -2.26 -40.47 1.09
CA ARG A 34 -2.53 -39.78 2.35
C ARG A 34 -3.18 -38.41 2.13
N TYR A 35 -2.72 -37.64 1.15
CA TYR A 35 -3.33 -36.34 0.80
C TYR A 35 -4.83 -36.46 0.49
N ILE A 36 -5.24 -37.50 -0.25
CA ILE A 36 -6.65 -37.75 -0.58
C ILE A 36 -7.42 -38.52 0.51
N GLY A 37 -6.76 -38.89 1.61
CA GLY A 37 -7.38 -39.61 2.73
C GLY A 37 -8.48 -38.79 3.41
N LYS A 38 -9.12 -39.33 4.46
CA LYS A 38 -10.23 -38.67 5.20
C LYS A 38 -9.80 -37.43 6.03
N GLY A 39 -8.78 -36.70 5.60
CA GLY A 39 -8.19 -35.53 6.25
C GLY A 39 -8.63 -34.19 5.66
N LYS A 40 -7.72 -33.21 5.68
CA LYS A 40 -7.94 -31.86 5.16
C LYS A 40 -8.01 -31.86 3.63
N ARG A 41 -9.11 -31.39 3.06
CA ARG A 41 -9.27 -31.26 1.59
C ARG A 41 -8.60 -30.02 1.00
N LEU A 42 -8.46 -28.95 1.77
CA LEU A 42 -7.65 -27.79 1.40
C LEU A 42 -6.39 -27.78 2.26
N MET A 43 -5.25 -28.04 1.62
CA MET A 43 -3.95 -28.22 2.25
C MET A 43 -3.05 -27.01 1.98
N LYS A 44 -2.25 -26.63 2.98
CA LYS A 44 -1.19 -25.62 2.87
C LYS A 44 0.15 -26.34 2.93
N LEU A 45 1.25 -25.64 2.67
CA LEU A 45 2.59 -26.22 2.62
C LEU A 45 2.93 -27.07 3.85
N ASN A 46 2.67 -26.58 5.06
CA ASN A 46 2.90 -27.32 6.30
C ASN A 46 2.14 -28.65 6.32
N HIS A 47 0.87 -28.67 5.91
CA HIS A 47 0.09 -29.92 5.85
C HIS A 47 0.65 -30.91 4.84
N LEU A 48 1.14 -30.45 3.69
CA LEU A 48 1.79 -31.31 2.71
C LEU A 48 3.09 -31.90 3.26
N MET A 49 3.88 -31.07 3.95
CA MET A 49 5.15 -31.48 4.56
C MET A 49 4.94 -32.45 5.73
N ASP A 50 3.95 -32.24 6.59
CA ASP A 50 3.63 -33.12 7.72
C ASP A 50 3.28 -34.54 7.22
N GLU A 51 2.44 -34.64 6.18
CA GLU A 51 2.06 -35.92 5.59
C GLU A 51 3.22 -36.60 4.85
N MET A 52 4.14 -35.81 4.27
CA MET A 52 5.37 -36.34 3.65
C MET A 52 6.34 -36.88 4.71
N GLU A 53 6.53 -36.15 5.81
CA GLU A 53 7.34 -36.58 6.95
C GLU A 53 6.80 -37.88 7.56
N ALA A 54 5.48 -38.07 7.59
CA ALA A 54 4.84 -39.31 8.02
C ALA A 54 4.97 -40.49 7.03
N VAL A 55 5.43 -40.26 5.80
CA VAL A 55 5.62 -41.31 4.77
C VAL A 55 7.09 -41.68 4.61
N ILE A 56 7.98 -40.69 4.73
CA ILE A 56 9.42 -40.82 4.56
C ILE A 56 10.08 -40.65 5.93
N ASP A 57 10.11 -41.76 6.67
CA ASP A 57 10.68 -41.81 8.03
C ASP A 57 12.21 -41.61 8.01
N ASP A 58 12.89 -42.03 6.93
CA ASP A 58 14.32 -41.81 6.76
C ASP A 58 14.62 -40.35 6.43
N LYS A 59 15.37 -39.70 7.33
CA LYS A 59 15.70 -38.28 7.21
C LYS A 59 16.58 -37.97 6.00
N ASN A 60 17.46 -38.86 5.58
CA ASN A 60 18.35 -38.63 4.44
C ASN A 60 17.58 -38.75 3.12
N GLU A 61 16.75 -39.79 2.96
CA GLU A 61 15.87 -39.94 1.81
C GLU A 61 14.92 -38.74 1.68
N ARG A 62 14.32 -38.31 2.81
CA ARG A 62 13.46 -37.12 2.84
C ARG A 62 14.20 -35.86 2.42
N THR A 63 15.42 -35.66 2.92
CA THR A 63 16.26 -34.52 2.56
C THR A 63 16.57 -34.53 1.06
N GLN A 64 16.92 -35.68 0.49
CA GLN A 64 17.18 -35.83 -0.94
C GLN A 64 15.96 -35.49 -1.81
N VAL A 65 14.76 -35.87 -1.38
CA VAL A 65 13.50 -35.50 -2.07
C VAL A 65 13.25 -33.99 -2.01
N LEU A 66 13.48 -33.38 -0.84
CA LEU A 66 13.24 -31.95 -0.60
C LEU A 66 14.29 -31.05 -1.26
N GLU A 67 15.52 -31.53 -1.44
CA GLU A 67 16.57 -30.82 -2.19
C GLU A 67 16.37 -30.93 -3.71
N GLY A 68 15.53 -31.86 -4.18
CA GLY A 68 15.21 -32.06 -5.59
C GLY A 68 14.12 -31.14 -6.15
N VAL A 69 13.78 -31.35 -7.43
CA VAL A 69 12.75 -30.58 -8.17
C VAL A 69 11.38 -30.64 -7.49
N LEU A 70 11.03 -31.81 -6.92
CA LEU A 70 9.76 -31.98 -6.21
C LEU A 70 9.70 -31.11 -4.96
N GLY A 71 10.77 -31.08 -4.16
CA GLY A 71 10.87 -30.19 -3.00
C GLY A 71 10.70 -28.73 -3.38
N TYR A 72 11.34 -28.29 -4.47
CA TYR A 72 11.15 -26.95 -5.02
C TYR A 72 9.69 -26.65 -5.38
N ILE A 73 9.01 -27.58 -6.08
CA ILE A 73 7.60 -27.41 -6.46
C ILE A 73 6.70 -27.33 -5.21
N LEU A 74 6.92 -28.19 -4.23
CA LEU A 74 6.15 -28.19 -3.00
C LEU A 74 6.37 -26.90 -2.21
N CYS A 75 7.61 -26.46 -2.01
CA CYS A 75 7.92 -25.19 -1.35
C CYS A 75 7.35 -23.97 -2.09
N SER A 76 7.17 -24.07 -3.42
CA SER A 76 6.53 -23.04 -4.24
C SER A 76 4.98 -23.15 -4.26
N THR A 77 4.42 -24.23 -3.71
CA THR A 77 2.97 -24.45 -3.65
C THR A 77 2.37 -23.61 -2.53
N GLN A 78 1.40 -22.76 -2.88
CA GLN A 78 0.69 -21.92 -1.92
C GLN A 78 -0.45 -22.68 -1.24
N GLU A 79 -1.16 -23.49 -2.01
CA GLU A 79 -2.20 -24.38 -1.52
C GLU A 79 -2.43 -25.55 -2.48
N ALA A 80 -2.96 -26.65 -1.94
CA ALA A 80 -3.36 -27.83 -2.70
C ALA A 80 -4.79 -28.25 -2.33
N VAL A 81 -5.58 -28.61 -3.34
CA VAL A 81 -6.95 -29.10 -3.22
C VAL A 81 -6.94 -30.61 -3.44
N ALA A 82 -7.36 -31.39 -2.45
CA ALA A 82 -7.44 -32.85 -2.52
C ALA A 82 -8.90 -33.30 -2.71
N ILE A 83 -9.21 -33.82 -3.90
CA ILE A 83 -10.52 -34.37 -4.29
C ILE A 83 -10.28 -35.71 -4.99
N PRO A 84 -10.54 -36.85 -4.35
CA PRO A 84 -10.23 -38.17 -4.91
C PRO A 84 -10.79 -38.35 -6.34
N PRO A 85 -10.00 -38.87 -7.31
CA PRO A 85 -8.62 -39.36 -7.18
C PRO A 85 -7.53 -38.29 -7.45
N TYR A 86 -7.86 -37.00 -7.39
CA TYR A 86 -6.96 -35.91 -7.78
C TYR A 86 -6.45 -35.08 -6.60
N VAL A 87 -5.22 -34.59 -6.75
CA VAL A 87 -4.68 -33.49 -5.95
C VAL A 87 -4.28 -32.37 -6.91
N ILE A 88 -4.81 -31.17 -6.67
CA ILE A 88 -4.63 -30.01 -7.53
C ILE A 88 -3.75 -28.99 -6.80
N PHE A 89 -2.61 -28.65 -7.37
CA PHE A 89 -1.64 -27.72 -6.80
C PHE A 89 -1.79 -26.34 -7.41
N SER A 90 -1.81 -25.32 -6.55
CA SER A 90 -1.62 -23.92 -6.92
C SER A 90 -0.18 -23.52 -6.63
N ILE A 91 0.62 -23.40 -7.67
CA ILE A 91 2.07 -23.23 -7.60
C ILE A 91 2.42 -21.80 -7.96
N ARG A 92 3.19 -21.14 -7.11
CA ARG A 92 3.70 -19.78 -7.31
C ARG A 92 5.22 -19.81 -7.28
N SER A 93 5.83 -19.93 -8.46
CA SER A 93 7.29 -20.03 -8.59
C SER A 93 7.99 -18.68 -8.37
N ASN A 94 7.34 -17.59 -8.79
CA ASN A 94 7.82 -16.22 -8.65
C ASN A 94 6.64 -15.28 -8.42
N PRO A 95 6.87 -14.08 -7.86
CA PRO A 95 5.83 -13.08 -7.71
C PRO A 95 5.12 -12.75 -9.03
N GLY A 96 3.79 -12.88 -9.05
CA GLY A 96 2.93 -12.70 -10.21
C GLY A 96 2.85 -13.88 -11.17
N PHE A 97 3.55 -14.99 -10.92
CA PHE A 97 3.54 -16.17 -11.78
C PHE A 97 2.90 -17.35 -11.08
N TRP A 98 1.71 -17.74 -11.57
CA TRP A 98 0.92 -18.84 -11.06
C TRP A 98 0.75 -19.92 -12.10
N GLU A 99 0.94 -21.17 -11.68
CA GLU A 99 0.65 -22.37 -12.46
C GLU A 99 -0.28 -23.27 -11.64
N TYR A 100 -1.22 -23.91 -12.33
CA TYR A 100 -2.17 -24.82 -11.70
C TYR A 100 -2.01 -26.20 -12.33
N VAL A 101 -1.84 -27.20 -11.47
CA VAL A 101 -1.49 -28.55 -11.90
C VAL A 101 -2.38 -29.56 -11.21
N LYS A 102 -3.05 -30.40 -11.98
CA LYS A 102 -3.85 -31.54 -11.49
C LYS A 102 -3.00 -32.80 -11.57
N VAL A 103 -2.96 -33.56 -10.49
CA VAL A 103 -2.22 -34.82 -10.41
C VAL A 103 -3.14 -35.94 -9.94
N SER A 104 -3.12 -37.06 -10.65
CA SER A 104 -3.85 -38.28 -10.28
C SER A 104 -3.10 -39.06 -9.20
N SER A 105 -3.77 -39.43 -8.11
CA SER A 105 -3.19 -40.29 -7.07
C SER A 105 -2.93 -41.72 -7.53
N ASP A 106 -3.65 -42.17 -8.56
CA ASP A 106 -3.66 -43.59 -8.96
C ASP A 106 -2.42 -43.94 -9.79
N ASP A 107 -2.07 -43.08 -10.76
CA ASP A 107 -0.99 -43.30 -11.71
C ASP A 107 0.10 -42.22 -11.71
N LEU A 108 -0.09 -41.13 -10.96
CA LEU A 108 0.76 -39.94 -10.91
C LEU A 108 0.84 -39.21 -12.26
N SER A 109 -0.19 -39.34 -13.11
CA SER A 109 -0.34 -38.50 -14.29
C SER A 109 -0.54 -37.04 -13.88
N VAL A 110 0.06 -36.13 -14.64
CA VAL A 110 0.09 -34.69 -14.38
C VAL A 110 -0.52 -33.97 -15.57
N GLU A 111 -1.42 -33.03 -15.29
CA GLU A 111 -2.09 -32.20 -16.29
C GLU A 111 -2.03 -30.72 -15.85
N ALA A 112 -1.55 -29.85 -16.75
CA ALA A 112 -1.68 -28.41 -16.55
C ALA A 112 -3.14 -28.00 -16.76
N ILE A 113 -3.72 -27.27 -15.80
CA ILE A 113 -5.11 -26.83 -15.85
C ILE A 113 -5.21 -25.31 -15.81
N THR A 114 -6.38 -24.76 -16.14
CA THR A 114 -6.60 -23.31 -16.07
C THR A 114 -6.89 -22.82 -14.65
N ALA A 115 -6.80 -21.51 -14.43
CA ALA A 115 -7.26 -20.87 -13.20
C ALA A 115 -8.75 -21.15 -12.92
N ALA A 116 -9.59 -21.18 -13.95
CA ALA A 116 -11.01 -21.47 -13.81
C ALA A 116 -11.23 -22.92 -13.33
N ASP A 117 -10.53 -23.89 -13.92
CA ASP A 117 -10.58 -25.30 -13.51
C ASP A 117 -10.11 -25.47 -12.05
N TYR A 118 -9.00 -24.83 -11.70
CA TYR A 118 -8.50 -24.82 -10.33
C TYR A 118 -9.57 -24.34 -9.33
N LEU A 119 -10.22 -23.21 -9.63
CA LEU A 119 -11.26 -22.66 -8.77
C LEU A 119 -12.48 -23.57 -8.68
N LYS A 120 -12.89 -24.24 -9.77
CA LYS A 120 -13.95 -25.26 -9.73
C LYS A 120 -13.61 -26.39 -8.76
N PHE A 121 -12.40 -26.94 -8.84
CA PHE A 121 -11.95 -27.95 -7.86
C PHE A 121 -11.94 -27.40 -6.44
N LYS A 122 -11.48 -26.15 -6.22
CA LYS A 122 -11.53 -25.52 -4.89
C LYS A 122 -12.97 -25.38 -4.39
N GLU A 123 -13.90 -25.00 -5.25
CA GLU A 123 -15.32 -24.84 -4.95
C GLU A 123 -15.99 -26.16 -4.57
N MET A 124 -15.64 -27.29 -5.19
CA MET A 124 -16.22 -28.61 -4.86
C MET A 124 -16.06 -29.00 -3.37
N ILE A 125 -15.11 -28.41 -2.65
CA ILE A 125 -14.95 -28.59 -1.20
C ILE A 125 -16.09 -27.93 -0.41
N PHE A 126 -16.62 -26.80 -0.91
CA PHE A 126 -17.52 -25.91 -0.19
C PHE A 126 -18.95 -25.85 -0.78
N ASP A 127 -19.08 -25.98 -2.11
CA ASP A 127 -20.33 -25.89 -2.86
C ASP A 127 -20.21 -26.67 -4.19
N GLU A 128 -20.50 -27.98 -4.14
CA GLU A 128 -20.40 -28.88 -5.30
C GLU A 128 -21.38 -28.54 -6.42
N ASN A 129 -22.56 -28.00 -6.08
CA ASN A 129 -23.54 -27.57 -7.09
C ASN A 129 -23.01 -26.38 -7.88
N TRP A 130 -22.43 -25.39 -7.19
CA TRP A 130 -21.83 -24.22 -7.85
C TRP A 130 -20.62 -24.60 -8.71
N ALA A 131 -19.76 -25.52 -8.24
CA ALA A 131 -18.59 -25.96 -8.98
C ALA A 131 -18.95 -26.60 -10.34
N ASN A 132 -20.11 -27.26 -10.41
CA ASN A 132 -20.61 -27.96 -11.59
C ASN A 132 -21.65 -27.16 -12.40
N ASP A 133 -21.94 -25.91 -12.03
CA ASP A 133 -22.89 -25.07 -12.77
C ASP A 133 -22.20 -24.40 -13.96
N ASP A 134 -22.61 -24.78 -15.17
CA ASP A 134 -22.12 -24.20 -16.42
C ASP A 134 -22.50 -22.70 -16.58
N ASN A 135 -23.47 -22.21 -15.81
CA ASN A 135 -23.90 -20.81 -15.79
C ASN A 135 -23.29 -20.00 -14.64
N ALA A 136 -22.38 -20.59 -13.85
CA ALA A 136 -21.69 -19.88 -12.78
C ALA A 136 -20.95 -18.64 -13.34
N LEU A 137 -21.21 -17.47 -12.73
CA LEU A 137 -20.63 -16.20 -13.19
C LEU A 137 -19.10 -16.20 -13.06
N GLU A 138 -18.40 -16.13 -14.19
CA GLU A 138 -16.95 -15.94 -14.24
C GLU A 138 -16.57 -14.48 -14.57
N LEU A 139 -15.72 -13.89 -13.73
CA LEU A 139 -15.16 -12.55 -13.94
C LEU A 139 -13.77 -12.67 -14.54
N ASN A 140 -13.60 -12.08 -15.72
CA ASN A 140 -12.32 -12.06 -16.44
C ASN A 140 -12.00 -10.64 -16.95
N PHE A 141 -11.31 -9.86 -16.13
CA PHE A 141 -10.88 -8.52 -16.52
C PHE A 141 -9.73 -8.52 -17.55
N SER A 142 -8.96 -9.60 -17.68
CA SER A 142 -7.86 -9.66 -18.65
C SER A 142 -8.33 -9.62 -20.10
N ALA A 143 -9.60 -9.94 -20.35
CA ALA A 143 -10.24 -9.79 -21.66
C ALA A 143 -10.28 -8.33 -22.15
N PHE A 144 -10.11 -7.36 -21.23
CA PHE A 144 -10.11 -5.93 -21.51
C PHE A 144 -8.72 -5.29 -21.33
N ASP A 145 -7.68 -6.09 -21.09
CA ASP A 145 -6.31 -5.57 -20.96
C ASP A 145 -5.78 -5.04 -22.29
N PHE A 146 -4.91 -4.04 -22.22
CA PHE A 146 -4.26 -3.48 -23.41
C PHE A 146 -3.39 -4.54 -24.12
N PRO A 147 -3.37 -4.57 -25.46
CA PRO A 147 -2.38 -5.32 -26.24
C PRO A 147 -1.01 -4.61 -26.23
N THR A 148 -0.63 -4.01 -25.10
CA THR A 148 0.71 -3.46 -24.88
C THR A 148 1.66 -4.58 -24.42
N PRO A 149 2.96 -4.50 -24.75
CA PRO A 149 3.95 -5.44 -24.26
C PRO A 149 3.84 -5.58 -22.74
N ARG A 150 3.71 -6.81 -22.25
CA ARG A 150 3.64 -7.05 -20.80
C ARG A 150 5.04 -7.16 -20.25
N LEU A 151 5.23 -6.61 -19.05
CA LEU A 151 6.40 -6.93 -18.26
C LEU A 151 6.31 -8.39 -17.83
N THR A 152 7.40 -9.12 -17.97
CA THR A 152 7.53 -10.52 -17.54
C THR A 152 8.51 -10.68 -16.38
N LEU A 153 9.11 -9.60 -15.90
CA LEU A 153 10.05 -9.62 -14.78
C LEU A 153 9.37 -9.13 -13.51
N SER A 154 9.36 -9.95 -12.46
CA SER A 154 8.75 -9.58 -11.17
C SER A 154 9.33 -8.29 -10.58
N SER A 155 10.59 -7.96 -10.87
CA SER A 155 11.27 -6.73 -10.43
C SER A 155 10.68 -5.43 -10.99
N SER A 156 9.82 -5.52 -12.00
CA SER A 156 9.20 -4.36 -12.65
C SER A 156 7.82 -3.99 -12.08
N ILE A 157 7.24 -4.86 -11.25
CA ILE A 157 5.95 -4.61 -10.58
C ILE A 157 6.06 -3.37 -9.69
N GLY A 158 5.03 -2.52 -9.73
CA GLY A 158 4.99 -1.28 -8.93
C GLY A 158 5.78 -0.10 -9.52
N ASN A 159 6.36 -0.23 -10.72
CA ASN A 159 7.03 0.84 -11.46
C ASN A 159 6.24 1.29 -12.70
N GLY A 160 4.93 1.48 -12.51
CA GLY A 160 3.97 1.73 -13.56
C GLY A 160 4.22 2.97 -14.40
N VAL A 161 4.49 4.12 -13.77
CA VAL A 161 4.75 5.40 -14.44
C VAL A 161 5.86 5.27 -15.47
N SER A 162 7.00 4.68 -15.10
CA SER A 162 8.14 4.49 -16.01
C SER A 162 7.74 3.68 -17.26
N LEU A 163 6.84 2.72 -17.09
CA LEU A 163 6.33 1.91 -18.19
C LEU A 163 5.36 2.68 -19.08
N VAL A 164 4.38 3.37 -18.48
CA VAL A 164 3.45 4.23 -19.21
C VAL A 164 4.21 5.23 -20.06
N SER A 165 5.25 5.86 -19.52
CA SER A 165 6.08 6.80 -20.25
C SER A 165 6.74 6.18 -21.48
N LYS A 166 7.27 4.96 -21.38
CA LYS A 166 7.82 4.21 -22.53
C LYS A 166 6.76 3.88 -23.59
N PHE A 167 5.55 3.52 -23.17
CA PHE A 167 4.46 3.23 -24.11
C PHE A 167 3.93 4.49 -24.77
N MET A 168 3.80 5.59 -24.01
CA MET A 168 3.44 6.90 -24.54
C MET A 168 4.43 7.36 -25.59
N THR A 169 5.74 7.33 -25.29
CA THR A 169 6.77 7.76 -26.23
C THR A 169 6.76 6.89 -27.48
N SER A 170 6.57 5.58 -27.36
CA SER A 170 6.43 4.69 -28.51
C SER A 170 5.21 5.00 -29.38
N LYS A 171 4.10 5.47 -28.81
CA LYS A 171 2.90 5.88 -29.57
C LYS A 171 3.09 7.25 -30.24
N LEU A 172 3.81 8.16 -29.58
CA LEU A 172 4.08 9.50 -30.08
C LEU A 172 5.23 9.54 -31.10
N ASN A 173 6.13 8.55 -31.07
CA ASN A 173 7.24 8.43 -32.01
C ASN A 173 6.73 7.99 -33.39
N GLY A 174 7.01 8.79 -34.42
CA GLY A 174 6.49 8.56 -35.76
C GLY A 174 6.48 9.81 -36.65
N ASN A 175 5.47 9.94 -37.50
CA ASN A 175 5.30 11.12 -38.35
C ASN A 175 4.76 12.31 -37.53
N SER A 176 4.71 13.51 -38.12
CA SER A 176 4.20 14.69 -37.42
C SER A 176 2.76 14.55 -36.92
N GLN A 177 1.96 13.61 -37.43
CA GLN A 177 0.60 13.35 -36.94
C GLN A 177 0.59 12.52 -35.64
N SER A 178 1.61 11.70 -35.38
CA SER A 178 1.73 10.90 -34.15
C SER A 178 1.79 11.76 -32.88
N ALA A 179 2.28 13.01 -32.99
CA ALA A 179 2.35 13.96 -31.88
C ALA A 179 1.05 14.77 -31.67
N GLN A 180 0.07 14.67 -32.57
CA GLN A 180 -1.18 15.43 -32.48
C GLN A 180 -1.94 15.23 -31.16
N PRO A 181 -2.03 14.02 -30.57
CA PRO A 181 -2.70 13.85 -29.28
C PRO A 181 -2.09 14.68 -28.14
N LEU A 182 -0.77 14.93 -28.17
CA LEU A 182 -0.12 15.79 -27.19
C LEU A 182 -0.53 17.26 -27.38
N VAL A 183 -0.63 17.73 -28.63
CA VAL A 183 -1.10 19.08 -28.95
C VAL A 183 -2.56 19.26 -28.55
N ASP A 184 -3.41 18.29 -28.88
CA ASP A 184 -4.83 18.28 -28.49
C ASP A 184 -4.99 18.31 -26.97
N TYR A 185 -4.13 17.57 -26.24
CA TYR A 185 -4.09 17.63 -24.79
C TYR A 185 -3.76 19.03 -24.28
N LEU A 186 -2.71 19.67 -24.81
CA LEU A 186 -2.31 21.02 -24.42
C LEU A 186 -3.39 22.07 -24.75
N LEU A 187 -4.07 21.95 -25.89
CA LEU A 187 -5.21 22.80 -26.26
C LEU A 187 -6.40 22.65 -25.31
N SER A 188 -6.58 21.46 -24.71
CA SER A 188 -7.68 21.19 -23.79
C SER A 188 -7.48 21.77 -22.39
N LEU A 189 -6.24 22.19 -22.06
CA LEU A 189 -5.90 22.69 -20.74
C LEU A 189 -6.56 24.05 -20.49
N ASN A 190 -7.38 24.10 -19.46
CA ASN A 190 -8.10 25.28 -19.03
C ASN A 190 -8.31 25.25 -17.52
N HIS A 191 -8.47 26.42 -16.91
CA HIS A 191 -8.86 26.55 -15.51
C HIS A 191 -9.81 27.73 -15.35
N GLN A 192 -11.01 27.48 -14.82
CA GLN A 192 -12.06 28.50 -14.61
C GLN A 192 -12.35 29.38 -15.85
N GLY A 193 -12.32 28.78 -17.04
CA GLY A 193 -12.58 29.48 -18.30
C GLY A 193 -11.36 30.19 -18.92
N GLU A 194 -10.23 30.27 -18.21
CA GLU A 194 -8.96 30.73 -18.79
C GLU A 194 -8.25 29.58 -19.51
N LYS A 195 -7.85 29.80 -20.78
CA LYS A 195 -7.00 28.85 -21.52
C LYS A 195 -5.58 28.86 -20.93
N LEU A 196 -4.97 27.68 -20.87
CA LEU A 196 -3.59 27.49 -20.41
C LEU A 196 -2.72 26.97 -21.55
N MET A 197 -1.40 27.16 -21.42
CA MET A 197 -0.37 26.68 -22.35
C MET A 197 -0.45 27.26 -23.77
N ILE A 198 -1.37 26.78 -24.61
CA ILE A 198 -1.46 27.14 -26.04
C ILE A 198 -2.89 27.47 -26.48
N THR A 199 -3.00 28.26 -27.54
CA THR A 199 -4.29 28.56 -28.20
C THR A 199 -4.47 27.75 -29.48
N ASP A 200 -5.66 27.85 -30.05
CA ASP A 200 -6.08 27.23 -31.33
C ASP A 200 -5.25 27.70 -32.54
N THR A 201 -4.48 28.78 -32.39
CA THR A 201 -3.49 29.19 -33.39
C THR A 201 -2.35 28.17 -33.56
N LEU A 202 -2.03 27.41 -32.50
CA LEU A 202 -0.96 26.40 -32.46
C LEU A 202 -1.51 24.96 -32.49
N ASN A 203 -2.55 24.72 -33.29
CA ASN A 203 -3.31 23.47 -33.29
C ASN A 203 -2.68 22.26 -34.00
N THR A 204 -1.45 22.38 -34.51
CA THR A 204 -0.74 21.25 -35.11
C THR A 204 0.69 21.18 -34.59
N PRO A 205 1.29 19.97 -34.51
CA PRO A 205 2.68 19.79 -34.08
C PRO A 205 3.67 20.68 -34.83
N THR A 206 3.51 20.83 -36.16
CA THR A 206 4.38 21.71 -36.95
C THR A 206 4.26 23.18 -36.55
N LYS A 207 3.04 23.70 -36.37
CA LYS A 207 2.83 25.10 -35.98
C LYS A 207 3.39 25.36 -34.59
N LEU A 208 3.14 24.44 -33.66
CA LEU A 208 3.66 24.51 -32.30
C LEU A 208 5.19 24.49 -32.29
N GLN A 209 5.83 23.58 -33.04
CA GLN A 209 7.28 23.49 -33.13
C GLN A 209 7.91 24.78 -33.66
N MET A 210 7.35 25.37 -34.73
CA MET A 210 7.82 26.64 -35.27
C MET A 210 7.69 27.79 -34.25
N ALA A 211 6.58 27.85 -33.52
CA ALA A 211 6.37 28.85 -32.48
C ALA A 211 7.33 28.68 -31.29
N LEU A 212 7.61 27.43 -30.89
CA LEU A 212 8.56 27.12 -29.82
C LEU A 212 9.97 27.61 -30.15
N ILE A 213 10.44 27.40 -31.39
CA ILE A 213 11.76 27.88 -31.84
C ILE A 213 11.85 29.41 -31.72
N VAL A 214 10.84 30.14 -32.22
CA VAL A 214 10.82 31.61 -32.15
C VAL A 214 10.79 32.10 -30.69
N ALA A 215 9.98 31.45 -29.85
CA ALA A 215 9.88 31.77 -28.43
C ALA A 215 11.18 31.49 -27.67
N GLU A 216 11.88 30.38 -27.97
CA GLU A 216 13.14 30.04 -27.30
C GLU A 216 14.25 31.05 -27.62
N VAL A 217 14.38 31.48 -28.87
CA VAL A 217 15.37 32.51 -29.26
C VAL A 217 15.09 33.82 -28.50
N PHE A 218 13.83 34.24 -28.45
CA PHE A 218 13.44 35.45 -27.74
C PHE A 218 13.72 35.36 -26.23
N ILE A 219 13.30 34.28 -25.56
CA ILE A 219 13.52 34.12 -24.12
C ILE A 219 15.01 34.02 -23.80
N SER A 220 15.80 33.37 -24.65
CA SER A 220 17.24 33.19 -24.42
C SER A 220 18.01 34.50 -24.39
N ALA A 221 17.46 35.58 -24.95
CA ALA A 221 18.04 36.92 -24.88
C ALA A 221 17.70 37.67 -23.57
N LEU A 222 16.75 37.18 -22.77
CA LEU A 222 16.33 37.80 -21.51
C LEU A 222 17.19 37.30 -20.33
N PRO A 223 17.36 38.11 -19.27
CA PRO A 223 17.87 37.63 -17.99
C PRO A 223 17.03 36.47 -17.44
N LYS A 224 17.69 35.48 -16.83
CA LYS A 224 17.06 34.23 -16.36
C LYS A 224 15.88 34.44 -15.41
N ASP A 225 15.99 35.44 -14.55
CA ASP A 225 15.03 35.81 -13.52
C ASP A 225 13.91 36.74 -14.01
N THR A 226 13.90 37.12 -15.29
CA THR A 226 12.86 37.99 -15.87
C THR A 226 11.47 37.38 -15.64
N PRO A 227 10.54 38.08 -14.96
CA PRO A 227 9.21 37.55 -14.68
C PRO A 227 8.35 37.36 -15.95
N TYR A 228 7.53 36.30 -15.99
CA TYR A 228 6.62 36.03 -17.12
C TYR A 228 5.75 37.23 -17.55
N PRO A 229 5.16 38.03 -16.63
CA PRO A 229 4.35 39.19 -17.01
C PRO A 229 5.08 40.22 -17.87
N SER A 230 6.42 40.31 -17.79
CA SER A 230 7.22 41.25 -18.57
C SER A 230 7.24 40.93 -20.07
N PHE A 231 6.93 39.69 -20.46
CA PHE A 231 6.91 39.26 -21.87
C PHE A 231 5.64 38.52 -22.28
N GLU A 232 4.63 38.45 -21.41
CA GLU A 232 3.34 37.78 -21.65
C GLU A 232 2.64 38.28 -22.93
N LEU A 233 2.60 39.59 -23.16
CA LEU A 233 1.93 40.16 -24.35
C LEU A 233 2.54 39.65 -25.66
N ARG A 234 3.86 39.46 -25.69
CA ARG A 234 4.57 38.92 -26.86
C ARG A 234 4.23 37.46 -27.07
N PHE A 235 4.14 36.69 -25.99
CA PHE A 235 3.80 35.27 -26.01
C PHE A 235 2.38 35.03 -26.51
N LYS A 236 1.43 35.85 -26.07
CA LYS A 236 0.04 35.81 -26.56
C LYS A 236 -0.06 36.05 -28.07
N GLN A 237 0.76 36.94 -28.63
CA GLN A 237 0.82 37.17 -30.09
C GLN A 237 1.26 35.91 -30.88
N TRP A 238 2.02 35.02 -30.25
CA TRP A 238 2.49 33.75 -30.83
C TRP A 238 1.60 32.56 -30.48
N GLY A 239 0.51 32.77 -29.74
CA GLY A 239 -0.42 31.71 -29.34
C GLY A 239 -0.05 30.99 -28.05
N PHE A 240 0.87 31.52 -27.25
CA PHE A 240 1.22 30.98 -25.93
C PHE A 240 0.47 31.71 -24.81
N GLU A 241 -0.21 30.94 -23.96
CA GLU A 241 -0.88 31.40 -22.74
C GLU A 241 -0.01 31.14 -21.49
N LYS A 242 -0.53 31.47 -20.31
CA LYS A 242 0.15 31.23 -19.02
C LYS A 242 0.33 29.73 -18.72
N GLY A 243 1.24 29.41 -17.80
CA GLY A 243 1.47 28.04 -17.30
C GLY A 243 2.84 27.45 -17.62
N TRP A 244 3.63 28.09 -18.49
CA TRP A 244 4.96 27.60 -18.87
C TRP A 244 6.03 27.78 -17.79
N GLY A 245 5.88 28.82 -16.96
CA GLY A 245 6.89 29.19 -15.99
C GLY A 245 6.67 30.58 -15.40
N ASN A 246 7.18 30.81 -14.20
CA ASN A 246 7.17 32.12 -13.54
C ASN A 246 8.27 33.08 -14.00
N THR A 247 9.37 32.54 -14.53
CA THR A 247 10.57 33.26 -14.96
C THR A 247 10.96 32.83 -16.37
N ALA A 248 11.74 33.66 -17.07
CA ALA A 248 12.30 33.34 -18.37
C ALA A 248 13.04 31.99 -18.38
N GLU A 249 13.87 31.70 -17.38
CA GLU A 249 14.56 30.40 -17.28
C GLU A 249 13.58 29.24 -17.19
N ARG A 250 12.55 29.35 -16.32
CA ARG A 250 11.56 28.27 -16.17
C ARG A 250 10.74 28.05 -17.45
N VAL A 251 10.31 29.12 -18.11
CA VAL A 251 9.58 29.04 -19.39
C VAL A 251 10.45 28.36 -20.44
N LYS A 252 11.72 28.78 -20.58
CA LYS A 252 12.68 28.18 -21.49
C LYS A 252 12.84 26.69 -21.24
N GLU A 253 13.02 26.28 -19.99
CA GLU A 253 13.16 24.86 -19.65
C GLU A 253 11.91 24.05 -20.03
N THR A 254 10.71 24.58 -19.80
CA THR A 254 9.45 23.87 -20.12
C THR A 254 9.23 23.77 -21.63
N MET A 255 9.47 24.86 -22.37
CA MET A 255 9.37 24.89 -23.83
C MET A 255 10.39 23.96 -24.48
N ARG A 256 11.62 23.93 -23.97
CA ARG A 256 12.66 23.01 -24.45
C ARG A 256 12.26 21.55 -24.21
N SER A 257 11.75 21.22 -23.02
CA SER A 257 11.28 19.84 -22.75
C SER A 257 10.13 19.42 -23.66
N LEU A 258 9.22 20.34 -24.04
CA LEU A 258 8.18 20.05 -25.03
C LEU A 258 8.76 19.87 -26.43
N SER A 259 9.67 20.75 -26.85
CA SER A 259 10.34 20.66 -28.15
C SER A 259 11.05 19.32 -28.31
N GLU A 260 11.84 18.91 -27.31
CA GLU A 260 12.52 17.61 -27.28
C GLU A 260 11.50 16.46 -27.33
N ALA A 261 10.38 16.57 -26.60
CA ALA A 261 9.31 15.58 -26.62
C ALA A 261 8.56 15.47 -27.97
N LEU A 262 8.52 16.54 -28.78
CA LEU A 262 7.90 16.54 -30.10
C LEU A 262 8.85 16.01 -31.19
N GLU A 263 10.15 16.32 -31.09
CA GLU A 263 11.16 15.94 -32.09
C GLU A 263 11.69 14.51 -31.88
N ALA A 264 12.00 14.16 -30.63
CA ALA A 264 12.58 12.87 -30.26
C ALA A 264 12.02 12.41 -28.90
N PRO A 265 10.76 11.92 -28.86
CA PRO A 265 10.11 11.53 -27.61
C PRO A 265 10.90 10.46 -26.85
N ASP A 266 11.38 10.78 -25.65
CA ASP A 266 11.94 9.82 -24.71
C ASP A 266 11.21 9.84 -23.35
N PRO A 267 11.24 8.73 -22.59
CA PRO A 267 10.43 8.61 -21.37
C PRO A 267 10.78 9.65 -20.31
N MET A 268 12.05 9.98 -20.16
CA MET A 268 12.51 10.87 -19.11
C MET A 268 12.08 12.32 -19.37
N ASN A 269 12.22 12.79 -20.62
CA ASN A 269 11.76 14.12 -20.99
C ASN A 269 10.23 14.23 -21.03
N MET A 270 9.51 13.18 -21.43
CA MET A 270 8.04 13.15 -21.35
C MET A 270 7.55 13.26 -19.91
N GLU A 271 8.12 12.48 -18.97
CA GLU A 271 7.78 12.58 -17.54
C GLU A 271 8.07 13.98 -16.99
N LYS A 272 9.27 14.49 -17.31
CA LYS A 272 9.70 15.83 -16.91
C LYS A 272 8.75 16.90 -17.45
N PHE A 273 8.33 16.82 -18.70
CA PHE A 273 7.39 17.77 -19.29
C PHE A 273 6.01 17.68 -18.63
N LEU A 274 5.42 16.48 -18.57
CA LEU A 274 4.07 16.28 -18.00
C LEU A 274 4.01 16.70 -16.52
N SER A 275 5.08 16.46 -15.75
CA SER A 275 5.16 16.90 -14.34
C SER A 275 5.12 18.43 -14.15
N ARG A 276 5.42 19.19 -15.20
CA ARG A 276 5.45 20.66 -15.19
C ARG A 276 4.14 21.28 -15.65
N LEU A 277 3.23 20.50 -16.23
CA LEU A 277 1.97 21.02 -16.75
C LEU A 277 1.03 21.45 -15.61
N PRO A 278 0.32 22.59 -15.78
CA PRO A 278 -0.66 23.08 -14.82
C PRO A 278 -1.99 22.33 -14.97
N THR A 279 -2.04 21.07 -14.52
CA THR A 279 -3.19 20.17 -14.73
C THR A 279 -3.99 19.85 -13.47
N ILE A 280 -3.43 20.08 -12.28
CA ILE A 280 -4.05 19.71 -11.01
C ILE A 280 -4.06 20.91 -10.08
N PHE A 281 -5.25 21.34 -9.68
CA PHE A 281 -5.51 22.41 -8.72
C PHE A 281 -6.51 21.98 -7.64
N ASN A 282 -7.56 21.26 -8.07
CA ASN A 282 -8.65 20.78 -7.24
C ASN A 282 -8.51 19.27 -7.01
N VAL A 283 -8.28 18.86 -5.76
CA VAL A 283 -8.08 17.46 -5.37
C VAL A 283 -9.19 17.04 -4.41
N VAL A 284 -9.79 15.88 -4.67
CA VAL A 284 -10.79 15.26 -3.77
C VAL A 284 -10.24 13.94 -3.26
N ILE A 285 -10.30 13.74 -1.95
CA ILE A 285 -9.84 12.54 -1.27
C ILE A 285 -11.00 11.93 -0.50
N PHE A 286 -11.38 10.69 -0.80
CA PHE A 286 -12.49 10.00 -0.13
C PHE A 286 -11.98 9.10 1.00
N SER A 287 -12.60 9.24 2.18
CA SER A 287 -12.41 8.35 3.33
C SER A 287 -13.71 8.29 4.17
N PRO A 288 -14.76 7.59 3.70
CA PRO A 288 -16.10 7.66 4.29
C PRO A 288 -16.22 7.07 5.71
N HIS A 289 -15.67 5.88 5.97
CA HIS A 289 -15.80 5.20 7.25
C HIS A 289 -14.98 5.85 8.40
N GLY A 290 -15.25 5.39 9.62
CA GLY A 290 -14.53 5.79 10.83
C GLY A 290 -14.91 7.18 11.33
N TYR A 291 -14.23 7.60 12.40
CA TYR A 291 -14.34 8.94 12.96
C TYR A 291 -13.21 9.81 12.39
N PHE A 292 -13.39 10.33 11.18
CA PHE A 292 -12.36 11.16 10.57
C PHE A 292 -12.34 12.57 11.21
N GLY A 293 -11.23 12.92 11.85
CA GLY A 293 -11.02 14.20 12.53
C GLY A 293 -9.56 14.40 12.95
N GLN A 294 -9.24 15.59 13.47
CA GLN A 294 -7.85 15.97 13.76
C GLN A 294 -7.44 15.83 15.23
N ALA A 295 -8.41 15.64 16.13
CA ALA A 295 -8.20 15.49 17.57
C ALA A 295 -9.27 14.55 18.14
N ASP A 296 -8.92 13.84 19.21
CA ASP A 296 -9.83 12.99 20.01
C ASP A 296 -10.53 11.85 19.24
N VAL A 297 -9.98 11.45 18.08
CA VAL A 297 -10.53 10.39 17.23
C VAL A 297 -9.67 9.12 17.14
N LEU A 298 -8.35 9.22 17.32
CA LEU A 298 -7.46 8.07 17.17
C LEU A 298 -7.75 7.02 18.26
N GLY A 299 -7.95 5.76 17.83
CA GLY A 299 -8.32 4.66 18.71
C GLY A 299 -9.83 4.43 18.82
N LEU A 300 -10.66 5.31 18.26
CA LEU A 300 -12.08 5.01 18.06
C LEU A 300 -12.28 3.90 17.01
N PRO A 301 -13.43 3.20 17.00
CA PRO A 301 -13.72 2.16 16.01
C PRO A 301 -13.46 2.64 14.57
N ASP A 302 -12.80 1.78 13.78
CA ASP A 302 -12.42 2.05 12.38
C ASP A 302 -11.56 3.30 12.18
N THR A 303 -10.91 3.81 13.22
CA THR A 303 -10.16 5.07 13.19
C THR A 303 -8.71 4.87 13.63
N GLY A 304 -7.79 4.94 12.67
CA GLY A 304 -6.38 4.65 12.93
C GLY A 304 -5.44 5.27 11.91
N GLY A 305 -4.44 4.49 11.48
CA GLY A 305 -3.35 4.95 10.61
C GLY A 305 -3.80 5.62 9.31
N GLN A 306 -4.95 5.23 8.74
CA GLN A 306 -5.52 5.87 7.55
C GLN A 306 -5.81 7.37 7.76
N VAL A 307 -6.32 7.77 8.92
CA VAL A 307 -6.59 9.19 9.22
C VAL A 307 -5.27 9.98 9.30
N VAL A 308 -4.27 9.43 9.98
CA VAL A 308 -2.94 10.05 10.09
C VAL A 308 -2.30 10.17 8.70
N TYR A 309 -2.35 9.10 7.91
CA TYR A 309 -1.85 9.07 6.54
C TYR A 309 -2.46 10.19 5.69
N ILE A 310 -3.80 10.30 5.68
CA ILE A 310 -4.48 11.29 4.84
C ILE A 310 -4.20 12.71 5.31
N LEU A 311 -4.18 12.97 6.63
CA LEU A 311 -3.87 14.30 7.16
C LEU A 311 -2.45 14.75 6.81
N ASP A 312 -1.46 13.84 6.87
CA ASP A 312 -0.08 14.16 6.48
C ASP A 312 0.07 14.26 4.96
N GLN A 313 -0.60 13.39 4.19
CA GLN A 313 -0.68 13.44 2.74
C GLN A 313 -1.20 14.80 2.25
N VAL A 314 -2.30 15.28 2.82
CA VAL A 314 -2.94 16.54 2.40
C VAL A 314 -2.02 17.74 2.61
N ARG A 315 -1.34 17.81 3.76
CA ARG A 315 -0.38 18.90 4.04
C ARG A 315 0.74 18.93 3.00
N ALA A 316 1.29 17.76 2.66
CA ALA A 316 2.36 17.66 1.69
C ALA A 316 1.89 17.91 0.25
N LEU A 317 0.68 17.46 -0.11
CA LEU A 317 0.07 17.75 -1.41
C LEU A 317 -0.19 19.25 -1.57
N GLU A 318 -0.72 19.94 -0.55
CA GLU A 318 -0.94 21.37 -0.61
C GLU A 318 0.37 22.14 -0.79
N GLU A 319 1.41 21.80 -0.02
CA GLU A 319 2.73 22.43 -0.14
C GLU A 319 3.31 22.26 -1.55
N GLU A 320 3.27 21.05 -2.11
CA GLU A 320 3.76 20.76 -3.45
C GLU A 320 2.90 21.42 -4.54
N LEU A 321 1.58 21.46 -4.40
CA LEU A 321 0.69 22.16 -5.34
C LEU A 321 0.97 23.65 -5.36
N LEU A 322 1.06 24.31 -4.19
CA LEU A 322 1.43 25.72 -4.08
C LEU A 322 2.79 25.99 -4.73
N HIS A 323 3.75 25.08 -4.53
CA HIS A 323 5.07 25.17 -5.17
C HIS A 323 4.98 25.08 -6.70
N ARG A 324 4.25 24.09 -7.24
CA ARG A 324 4.06 23.91 -8.69
C ARG A 324 3.35 25.07 -9.34
N ILE A 325 2.23 25.52 -8.78
CA ILE A 325 1.45 26.65 -9.26
C ILE A 325 2.32 27.91 -9.32
N LYS A 326 3.10 28.18 -8.27
CA LYS A 326 4.06 29.29 -8.24
C LYS A 326 5.11 29.15 -9.34
N LEU A 327 5.70 27.97 -9.53
CA LEU A 327 6.71 27.74 -10.58
C LEU A 327 6.12 27.86 -11.99
N GLN A 328 4.83 27.59 -12.18
CA GLN A 328 4.11 27.72 -13.44
C GLN A 328 3.75 29.18 -13.79
N GLY A 329 3.97 30.11 -12.87
CA GLY A 329 3.62 31.52 -13.06
C GLY A 329 2.12 31.79 -12.93
N LEU A 330 1.41 30.95 -12.15
CA LEU A 330 -0.02 31.05 -11.92
C LEU A 330 -0.30 31.57 -10.50
N ASN A 331 -1.45 32.23 -10.34
CA ASN A 331 -1.94 32.73 -9.05
C ASN A 331 -3.20 31.97 -8.58
N VAL A 332 -3.36 30.73 -9.04
CA VAL A 332 -4.48 29.86 -8.66
C VAL A 332 -4.34 29.45 -7.19
N LYS A 333 -5.44 29.41 -6.47
CA LYS A 333 -5.48 28.83 -5.12
C LYS A 333 -5.89 27.37 -5.28
N PRO A 334 -5.04 26.39 -4.93
CA PRO A 334 -5.45 24.99 -4.99
C PRO A 334 -6.59 24.76 -4.00
N GLN A 335 -7.37 23.69 -4.17
CA GLN A 335 -8.36 23.25 -3.18
C GLN A 335 -8.19 21.77 -2.94
N ILE A 336 -8.09 21.34 -1.67
CA ILE A 336 -8.07 19.93 -1.31
C ILE A 336 -9.25 19.64 -0.37
N LEU A 337 -10.16 18.76 -0.80
CA LEU A 337 -11.28 18.31 0.02
C LEU A 337 -11.07 16.88 0.47
N VAL A 338 -11.05 16.65 1.78
CA VAL A 338 -11.16 15.31 2.37
C VAL A 338 -12.62 15.05 2.67
N VAL A 339 -13.23 14.15 1.90
CA VAL A 339 -14.67 13.87 1.98
C VAL A 339 -14.90 12.61 2.80
N THR A 340 -15.66 12.76 3.88
CA THR A 340 -15.93 11.72 4.87
C THR A 340 -17.38 11.78 5.35
N ARG A 341 -17.79 10.89 6.24
CA ARG A 341 -19.16 10.86 6.76
C ARG A 341 -19.36 11.90 7.87
N LEU A 342 -20.50 12.59 7.84
CA LEU A 342 -21.01 13.35 8.98
C LEU A 342 -21.72 12.43 9.98
N ILE A 343 -21.30 12.46 11.25
CA ILE A 343 -21.84 11.64 12.33
C ILE A 343 -22.44 12.57 13.41
N PRO A 344 -23.74 12.86 13.36
CA PRO A 344 -24.42 13.74 14.31
C PRO A 344 -24.21 13.38 15.79
N ASP A 345 -24.24 12.08 16.10
CA ASP A 345 -24.15 11.60 17.49
C ASP A 345 -22.71 11.48 18.00
N ALA A 346 -21.71 11.90 17.23
CA ALA A 346 -20.30 11.86 17.63
C ALA A 346 -20.02 12.91 18.72
N ARG A 347 -20.15 12.50 19.99
CA ARG A 347 -19.86 13.35 21.15
C ARG A 347 -18.37 13.38 21.44
N GLY A 348 -17.84 14.57 21.77
CA GLY A 348 -16.43 14.77 22.12
C GLY A 348 -15.48 14.91 20.93
N THR A 349 -15.98 14.84 19.69
CA THR A 349 -15.20 15.05 18.47
C THR A 349 -15.87 16.09 17.57
N LYS A 350 -15.19 16.50 16.49
CA LYS A 350 -15.74 17.40 15.46
C LYS A 350 -16.43 16.65 14.31
N CYS A 351 -16.67 15.34 14.44
CA CYS A 351 -17.26 14.53 13.35
C CYS A 351 -18.72 14.89 13.02
N ASN A 352 -19.38 15.68 13.87
CA ASN A 352 -20.69 16.27 13.64
C ASN A 352 -20.65 17.63 12.90
N GLN A 353 -19.46 18.19 12.66
CA GLN A 353 -19.28 19.45 11.94
C GLN A 353 -19.07 19.17 10.45
N GLU A 354 -19.90 19.80 9.62
CA GLU A 354 -19.86 19.60 8.17
C GLU A 354 -18.53 20.05 7.54
N TRP A 355 -17.97 21.17 8.01
CA TRP A 355 -16.74 21.74 7.49
C TRP A 355 -15.71 21.86 8.61
N GLU A 356 -14.48 21.40 8.37
CA GLU A 356 -13.36 21.57 9.29
C GLU A 356 -12.06 21.84 8.52
N PRO A 357 -11.47 23.04 8.64
CA PRO A 357 -10.16 23.34 8.06
C PRO A 357 -9.07 22.41 8.60
N ILE A 358 -8.17 21.95 7.73
CA ILE A 358 -7.06 21.08 8.14
C ILE A 358 -5.93 21.93 8.73
N ASN A 359 -5.46 21.57 9.91
CA ASN A 359 -4.38 22.24 10.63
C ASN A 359 -3.09 22.24 9.79
N ASN A 360 -2.39 23.37 9.83
CA ASN A 360 -1.16 23.64 9.06
C ASN A 360 -1.37 23.63 7.54
N THR A 361 -2.58 23.94 7.08
CA THR A 361 -2.91 24.15 5.66
C THR A 361 -3.68 25.45 5.49
N LYS A 362 -3.75 25.98 4.26
CA LYS A 362 -4.48 27.21 3.92
C LYS A 362 -5.71 26.96 3.05
N HIS A 363 -5.71 25.87 2.29
CA HIS A 363 -6.69 25.58 1.25
C HIS A 363 -7.20 24.14 1.29
N SER A 364 -7.00 23.46 2.42
CA SER A 364 -7.42 22.08 2.62
C SER A 364 -8.46 21.98 3.73
N THR A 365 -9.57 21.29 3.43
CA THR A 365 -10.73 21.22 4.32
C THR A 365 -11.30 19.81 4.35
N ILE A 366 -11.78 19.38 5.52
CA ILE A 366 -12.60 18.17 5.67
C ILE A 366 -14.06 18.56 5.40
N LEU A 367 -14.69 17.85 4.46
CA LEU A 367 -16.11 17.96 4.13
C LEU A 367 -16.83 16.68 4.59
N ARG A 368 -17.84 16.84 5.45
CA ARG A 368 -18.60 15.71 5.99
C ARG A 368 -20.00 15.66 5.42
N ILE A 369 -20.34 14.55 4.76
CA ILE A 369 -21.66 14.34 4.16
C ILE A 369 -22.41 13.29 4.99
N PRO A 370 -23.66 13.55 5.42
CA PRO A 370 -24.42 12.58 6.19
C PRO A 370 -24.85 11.39 5.33
N PHE A 371 -24.88 10.20 5.92
CA PHE A 371 -25.65 9.11 5.33
C PHE A 371 -27.15 9.35 5.50
N ARG A 372 -27.90 8.96 4.47
CA ARG A 372 -29.35 9.11 4.43
C ARG A 372 -30.01 7.76 4.14
N THR A 373 -31.15 7.58 4.77
CA THR A 373 -32.10 6.49 4.54
C THR A 373 -33.44 7.10 4.13
N GLU A 374 -34.41 6.27 3.78
CA GLU A 374 -35.79 6.72 3.56
C GLU A 374 -36.39 7.46 4.77
N LYS A 375 -35.89 7.16 5.99
CA LYS A 375 -36.33 7.77 7.25
C LYS A 375 -35.58 9.07 7.60
N GLY A 376 -34.66 9.52 6.76
CA GLY A 376 -33.84 10.72 7.00
C GLY A 376 -32.37 10.43 7.27
N ILE A 377 -31.70 11.36 7.96
CA ILE A 377 -30.26 11.27 8.26
C ILE A 377 -29.99 10.14 9.27
N LEU A 378 -28.93 9.36 9.02
CA LEU A 378 -28.46 8.32 9.93
C LEU A 378 -27.46 8.92 10.93
N ASN A 379 -27.89 9.08 12.18
CA ASN A 379 -27.17 9.85 13.20
C ASN A 379 -26.00 9.09 13.85
N GLN A 380 -26.15 7.80 14.02
CA GLN A 380 -25.19 6.93 14.72
C GLN A 380 -24.03 6.49 13.82
N TRP A 381 -22.89 6.19 14.43
CA TRP A 381 -21.77 5.55 13.73
C TRP A 381 -22.17 4.20 13.11
N VAL A 382 -21.53 3.85 12.00
CA VAL A 382 -21.73 2.60 11.25
C VAL A 382 -20.35 2.01 11.00
N SER A 383 -20.21 0.71 11.27
CA SER A 383 -19.00 -0.05 10.97
C SER A 383 -18.66 0.02 9.48
N ARG A 384 -17.36 0.03 9.16
CA ARG A 384 -16.88 -0.05 7.78
C ARG A 384 -17.39 -1.29 7.02
N PHE A 385 -17.74 -2.35 7.74
CA PHE A 385 -18.35 -3.56 7.15
C PHE A 385 -19.82 -3.38 6.78
N ASP A 386 -20.54 -2.45 7.43
CA ASP A 386 -21.99 -2.27 7.29
C ASP A 386 -22.35 -1.09 6.38
N ILE A 387 -21.35 -0.46 5.75
CA ILE A 387 -21.47 0.86 5.13
C ILE A 387 -22.06 0.84 3.70
N TYR A 388 -21.94 -0.30 3.02
CA TYR A 388 -22.21 -0.44 1.59
C TYR A 388 -23.58 0.05 1.09
N PRO A 389 -24.69 -0.14 1.82
CA PRO A 389 -26.01 0.35 1.40
C PRO A 389 -26.09 1.87 1.22
N TYR A 390 -25.22 2.63 1.89
CA TYR A 390 -25.28 4.09 1.92
C TYR A 390 -24.38 4.75 0.88
N LEU A 391 -23.41 4.02 0.32
CA LEU A 391 -22.32 4.59 -0.48
C LEU A 391 -22.79 5.20 -1.80
N GLU A 392 -23.78 4.61 -2.46
CA GLU A 392 -24.31 5.17 -3.72
C GLU A 392 -24.95 6.54 -3.49
N ARG A 393 -25.83 6.64 -2.50
CA ARG A 393 -26.49 7.91 -2.17
C ARG A 393 -25.48 8.94 -1.65
N PHE A 394 -24.56 8.51 -0.79
CA PHE A 394 -23.45 9.35 -0.33
C PHE A 394 -22.65 9.92 -1.49
N THR A 395 -22.33 9.10 -2.51
CA THR A 395 -21.61 9.58 -3.70
C THR A 395 -22.39 10.66 -4.43
N GLN A 396 -23.71 10.50 -4.58
CA GLN A 396 -24.57 11.50 -5.25
C GLN A 396 -24.56 12.83 -4.48
N ASP A 397 -24.81 12.77 -3.17
CA ASP A 397 -24.87 13.95 -2.31
C ASP A 397 -23.49 14.64 -2.21
N ALA A 398 -22.41 13.88 -2.07
CA ALA A 398 -21.05 14.38 -2.07
C ALA A 398 -20.67 15.04 -3.41
N THR A 399 -21.00 14.40 -4.54
CA THR A 399 -20.69 14.93 -5.88
C THR A 399 -21.33 16.32 -6.08
N ALA A 400 -22.59 16.48 -5.70
CA ALA A 400 -23.29 17.76 -5.82
C ALA A 400 -22.58 18.85 -5.01
N LYS A 401 -22.28 18.57 -3.74
CA LYS A 401 -21.65 19.52 -2.83
C LYS A 401 -20.21 19.88 -3.21
N ILE A 402 -19.45 18.92 -3.73
CA ILE A 402 -18.09 19.16 -4.20
C ILE A 402 -18.09 20.10 -5.42
N ILE A 403 -18.95 19.85 -6.41
CA ILE A 403 -19.03 20.69 -7.62
C ILE A 403 -19.44 22.11 -7.26
N GLU A 404 -20.41 22.26 -6.35
CA GLU A 404 -20.84 23.56 -5.84
C GLU A 404 -19.68 24.29 -5.14
N HIS A 405 -18.95 23.62 -4.24
CA HIS A 405 -17.87 24.26 -3.48
C HIS A 405 -16.64 24.59 -4.32
N MET A 406 -16.24 23.70 -5.23
CA MET A 406 -15.05 23.89 -6.07
C MET A 406 -15.32 24.80 -7.28
N GLU A 407 -16.58 25.22 -7.49
CA GLU A 407 -17.03 25.98 -8.67
C GLU A 407 -16.62 25.31 -9.99
N GLY A 408 -16.61 23.97 -10.00
CA GLY A 408 -16.04 23.19 -11.09
C GLY A 408 -15.86 21.71 -10.73
N LYS A 409 -15.28 20.97 -11.67
CA LYS A 409 -14.91 19.56 -11.43
C LYS A 409 -13.56 19.50 -10.70
N PRO A 410 -13.31 18.46 -9.89
CA PRO A 410 -11.97 18.17 -9.42
C PRO A 410 -11.08 17.74 -10.59
N ASP A 411 -9.78 17.97 -10.46
CA ASP A 411 -8.77 17.55 -11.43
C ASP A 411 -8.24 16.14 -11.12
N LEU A 412 -8.25 15.77 -9.83
CA LEU A 412 -7.81 14.46 -9.34
C LEU A 412 -8.72 13.98 -8.21
N ILE A 413 -9.11 12.70 -8.26
CA ILE A 413 -9.85 12.02 -7.20
C ILE A 413 -9.01 10.87 -6.65
N ILE A 414 -8.85 10.79 -5.34
CA ILE A 414 -8.13 9.72 -4.64
C ILE A 414 -9.11 8.97 -3.71
N GLY A 415 -9.31 7.68 -3.98
CA GLY A 415 -10.02 6.79 -3.06
C GLY A 415 -9.10 6.21 -1.99
N ASN A 416 -9.61 6.02 -0.78
CA ASN A 416 -8.91 5.34 0.31
C ASN A 416 -9.77 4.23 0.89
N TYR A 417 -9.19 3.03 1.03
CA TYR A 417 -9.87 1.80 1.47
C TYR A 417 -11.06 1.41 0.57
N THR A 418 -11.69 0.26 0.81
CA THR A 418 -12.76 -0.28 -0.05
C THR A 418 -13.88 0.73 -0.33
N ASP A 419 -14.43 1.35 0.71
CA ASP A 419 -15.57 2.25 0.61
C ASP A 419 -15.21 3.57 -0.08
N GLY A 420 -14.08 4.18 0.27
CA GLY A 420 -13.59 5.39 -0.38
C GLY A 420 -13.17 5.13 -1.82
N ASN A 421 -12.58 3.97 -2.13
CA ASN A 421 -12.25 3.55 -3.48
C ASN A 421 -13.50 3.39 -4.35
N LEU A 422 -14.56 2.78 -3.83
CA LEU A 422 -15.81 2.62 -4.55
C LEU A 422 -16.46 3.98 -4.83
N VAL A 423 -16.59 4.84 -3.82
CA VAL A 423 -17.15 6.19 -3.97
C VAL A 423 -16.34 7.00 -4.99
N ALA A 424 -15.00 6.94 -4.91
CA ALA A 424 -14.11 7.57 -5.88
C ALA A 424 -14.35 7.05 -7.30
N SER A 425 -14.51 5.74 -7.49
CA SER A 425 -14.76 5.14 -8.80
C SER A 425 -16.09 5.57 -9.41
N LEU A 426 -17.14 5.66 -8.60
CA LEU A 426 -18.45 6.12 -9.05
C LEU A 426 -18.41 7.60 -9.46
N MET A 427 -17.78 8.46 -8.65
CA MET A 427 -17.66 9.89 -8.96
C MET A 427 -16.75 10.14 -10.16
N ALA A 428 -15.56 9.51 -10.21
CA ALA A 428 -14.61 9.67 -11.30
C ALA A 428 -15.19 9.24 -12.64
N THR A 429 -15.93 8.13 -12.66
CA THR A 429 -16.65 7.66 -13.86
C THR A 429 -17.72 8.66 -14.28
N LYS A 430 -18.53 9.17 -13.35
CA LYS A 430 -19.59 10.15 -13.63
C LYS A 430 -19.05 11.46 -14.20
N LEU A 431 -17.92 11.94 -13.69
CA LEU A 431 -17.37 13.25 -14.05
C LEU A 431 -16.33 13.20 -15.17
N GLY A 432 -15.79 12.02 -15.47
CA GLY A 432 -14.68 11.83 -16.40
C GLY A 432 -13.37 12.38 -15.83
N ILE A 433 -13.06 12.11 -14.57
CA ILE A 433 -11.87 12.64 -13.87
C ILE A 433 -10.85 11.53 -13.61
N THR A 434 -9.57 11.91 -13.54
CA THR A 434 -8.48 10.97 -13.26
C THR A 434 -8.61 10.43 -11.84
N GLN A 435 -8.52 9.10 -11.70
CA GLN A 435 -8.69 8.43 -10.42
C GLN A 435 -7.38 7.74 -9.99
N GLY A 436 -6.98 8.00 -8.75
CA GLY A 436 -6.05 7.17 -7.98
C GLY A 436 -6.77 6.41 -6.86
N THR A 437 -6.27 5.24 -6.48
CA THR A 437 -6.75 4.50 -5.29
C THR A 437 -5.61 4.08 -4.39
N ILE A 438 -5.88 4.05 -3.08
CA ILE A 438 -5.00 3.52 -2.04
C ILE A 438 -5.82 2.51 -1.24
N ALA A 439 -5.40 1.24 -1.21
CA ALA A 439 -6.13 0.23 -0.45
C ALA A 439 -5.98 0.41 1.06
N HIS A 440 -4.79 0.80 1.54
CA HIS A 440 -4.36 0.72 2.96
C HIS A 440 -4.29 -0.71 3.50
N ALA A 441 -5.33 -1.50 3.28
CA ALA A 441 -5.38 -2.92 3.57
C ALA A 441 -6.44 -3.60 2.68
N LEU A 442 -6.20 -4.86 2.31
CA LEU A 442 -7.19 -5.71 1.66
C LEU A 442 -7.61 -6.85 2.58
N GLU A 443 -8.84 -6.81 3.07
CA GLU A 443 -9.32 -7.70 4.15
C GLU A 443 -9.26 -9.19 3.77
N LYS A 444 -9.35 -9.54 2.49
CA LYS A 444 -9.22 -10.93 2.03
C LYS A 444 -7.93 -11.62 2.47
N THR A 445 -6.84 -10.86 2.64
CA THR A 445 -5.56 -11.41 3.13
C THR A 445 -5.45 -11.45 4.65
N LYS A 446 -6.28 -10.68 5.35
CA LYS A 446 -6.30 -10.61 6.82
C LYS A 446 -7.21 -11.67 7.43
N TYR A 447 -8.22 -12.12 6.69
CA TYR A 447 -9.12 -13.19 7.08
C TYR A 447 -8.87 -14.40 6.17
N GLU A 448 -8.14 -15.38 6.68
CA GLU A 448 -7.79 -16.60 5.94
C GLU A 448 -9.05 -17.33 5.44
N ASP A 449 -9.00 -17.80 4.19
CA ASP A 449 -10.09 -18.47 3.49
C ASP A 449 -11.42 -17.69 3.45
N SER A 450 -11.40 -16.38 3.72
CA SER A 450 -12.62 -15.56 3.78
C SER A 450 -13.37 -15.47 2.46
N ASP A 451 -12.71 -15.75 1.34
CA ASP A 451 -13.32 -15.86 0.03
C ASP A 451 -14.14 -17.16 -0.08
N VAL A 452 -13.55 -18.32 0.15
CA VAL A 452 -14.29 -19.60 0.05
C VAL A 452 -15.29 -19.83 1.19
N LYS A 453 -15.04 -19.28 2.39
CA LYS A 453 -15.93 -19.35 3.57
C LYS A 453 -16.79 -18.09 3.73
N TRP A 454 -16.92 -17.27 2.69
CA TRP A 454 -17.59 -15.97 2.79
C TRP A 454 -19.01 -16.06 3.35
N LYS A 455 -19.79 -17.10 2.99
CA LYS A 455 -21.16 -17.30 3.48
C LYS A 455 -21.25 -17.37 5.01
N GLU A 456 -20.26 -18.00 5.65
CA GLU A 456 -20.17 -18.12 7.12
C GLU A 456 -19.83 -16.78 7.78
N LEU A 457 -19.02 -15.98 7.10
CA LEU A 457 -18.53 -14.68 7.57
C LEU A 457 -19.46 -13.52 7.20
N GLU A 458 -20.37 -13.75 6.25
CA GLU A 458 -21.26 -12.76 5.69
C GLU A 458 -22.13 -12.05 6.73
N PRO A 459 -22.72 -12.71 7.75
CA PRO A 459 -23.55 -12.01 8.74
C PRO A 459 -22.81 -10.95 9.57
N LYS A 460 -21.46 -11.02 9.63
CA LYS A 460 -20.63 -10.14 10.48
C LYS A 460 -19.82 -9.13 9.67
N TYR A 461 -19.27 -9.53 8.53
CA TYR A 461 -18.28 -8.73 7.81
C TYR A 461 -18.74 -8.29 6.41
N HIS A 462 -19.80 -8.89 5.87
CA HIS A 462 -20.35 -8.53 4.57
C HIS A 462 -19.30 -8.56 3.44
N PHE A 463 -18.44 -9.59 3.45
CA PHE A 463 -17.32 -9.71 2.52
C PHE A 463 -17.77 -9.83 1.06
N SER A 464 -18.99 -10.31 0.79
CA SER A 464 -19.56 -10.30 -0.56
C SER A 464 -19.55 -8.89 -1.17
N CYS A 465 -19.99 -7.88 -0.40
CA CYS A 465 -19.99 -6.47 -0.82
C CYS A 465 -18.56 -5.94 -0.90
N GLN A 466 -17.75 -6.23 0.12
CA GLN A 466 -16.38 -5.73 0.20
C GLN A 466 -15.53 -6.18 -0.99
N PHE A 467 -15.44 -7.48 -1.25
CA PHE A 467 -14.58 -8.02 -2.31
C PHE A 467 -15.10 -7.66 -3.70
N THR A 468 -16.42 -7.50 -3.85
CA THR A 468 -17.02 -6.95 -5.08
C THR A 468 -16.60 -5.50 -5.30
N ALA A 469 -16.68 -4.65 -4.26
CA ALA A 469 -16.28 -3.25 -4.31
C ALA A 469 -14.77 -3.08 -4.57
N ASP A 470 -13.93 -3.91 -3.93
CA ASP A 470 -12.49 -3.96 -4.16
C ASP A 470 -12.20 -4.30 -5.64
N THR A 471 -12.80 -5.39 -6.15
CA THR A 471 -12.63 -5.84 -7.54
C THR A 471 -13.04 -4.76 -8.55
N ILE A 472 -14.17 -4.07 -8.29
CA ILE A 472 -14.63 -2.94 -9.10
C ILE A 472 -13.60 -1.81 -9.10
N SER A 473 -13.17 -1.39 -7.92
CA SER A 473 -12.34 -0.19 -7.77
C SER A 473 -10.92 -0.39 -8.28
N MET A 474 -10.32 -1.57 -8.08
CA MET A 474 -9.02 -1.94 -8.63
C MET A 474 -8.99 -1.86 -10.16
N ASN A 475 -10.11 -2.19 -10.80
CA ASN A 475 -10.23 -2.18 -12.26
C ASN A 475 -10.68 -0.83 -12.83
N ALA A 476 -11.46 -0.05 -12.07
CA ALA A 476 -11.97 1.26 -12.50
C ALA A 476 -10.91 2.36 -12.46
N THR A 477 -9.98 2.30 -11.50
CA THR A 477 -8.97 3.35 -11.28
C THR A 477 -7.97 3.46 -12.43
N ASP A 478 -7.49 4.68 -12.68
CA ASP A 478 -6.44 4.96 -13.66
C ASP A 478 -5.05 4.54 -13.13
N PHE A 479 -4.80 4.74 -11.83
CA PHE A 479 -3.60 4.24 -11.15
C PHE A 479 -3.87 3.79 -9.71
N ILE A 480 -3.01 2.93 -9.19
CA ILE A 480 -3.03 2.39 -7.83
C ILE A 480 -1.74 2.83 -7.14
N ILE A 481 -1.88 3.43 -5.96
CA ILE A 481 -0.76 3.77 -5.09
C ILE A 481 -0.67 2.70 -3.99
N THR A 482 0.52 2.14 -3.84
CA THR A 482 0.85 1.23 -2.73
C THR A 482 2.03 1.78 -1.94
N SER A 483 2.15 1.38 -0.68
CA SER A 483 3.25 1.81 0.17
C SER A 483 4.51 0.96 -0.02
N THR A 484 4.35 -0.28 -0.49
CA THR A 484 5.43 -1.28 -0.64
C THR A 484 5.21 -2.18 -1.85
N TYR A 485 6.28 -2.81 -2.32
CA TYR A 485 6.18 -3.91 -3.30
C TYR A 485 5.43 -5.10 -2.71
N GLN A 486 5.67 -5.42 -1.44
CA GLN A 486 4.99 -6.47 -0.69
C GLN A 486 3.45 -6.36 -0.76
N GLU A 487 2.91 -5.14 -0.71
CA GLU A 487 1.46 -4.90 -0.84
C GLU A 487 0.93 -5.41 -2.19
N ILE A 488 1.70 -5.27 -3.27
CA ILE A 488 1.31 -5.68 -4.62
C ILE A 488 1.54 -7.19 -4.80
N ALA A 489 2.80 -7.60 -4.71
CA ALA A 489 3.29 -8.91 -5.14
C ALA A 489 3.96 -9.71 -4.03
N GLY A 490 3.92 -9.24 -2.80
CA GLY A 490 4.40 -10.02 -1.66
C GLY A 490 5.90 -10.28 -1.72
N SER A 491 6.29 -11.43 -1.17
CA SER A 491 7.67 -11.89 -1.15
C SER A 491 7.84 -13.06 -2.11
N LYS A 492 9.03 -13.68 -2.11
CA LYS A 492 9.25 -14.94 -2.82
C LYS A 492 8.29 -16.03 -2.34
N ASP A 493 8.07 -16.12 -1.05
CA ASP A 493 7.35 -17.25 -0.45
C ASP A 493 5.87 -16.96 -0.17
N ARG A 494 5.50 -15.69 0.01
CA ARG A 494 4.12 -15.28 0.33
C ARG A 494 3.55 -14.35 -0.74
N PRO A 495 2.32 -14.59 -1.24
CA PRO A 495 1.70 -13.72 -2.21
C PRO A 495 1.36 -12.34 -1.63
N GLY A 496 1.36 -11.33 -2.49
CA GLY A 496 0.96 -9.97 -2.12
C GLY A 496 -0.52 -9.82 -1.84
N GLN A 497 -0.91 -8.67 -1.30
CA GLN A 497 -2.31 -8.38 -1.01
C GLN A 497 -3.11 -8.30 -2.30
N TYR A 498 -2.66 -7.51 -3.27
CA TYR A 498 -3.30 -7.43 -4.59
C TYR A 498 -3.17 -8.75 -5.37
N GLU A 499 -2.02 -9.43 -5.31
CA GLU A 499 -1.82 -10.76 -5.93
C GLU A 499 -2.86 -11.78 -5.50
N SER A 500 -3.26 -11.77 -4.23
CA SER A 500 -4.31 -12.68 -3.76
C SER A 500 -5.68 -12.44 -4.43
N HIS A 501 -5.88 -11.30 -5.10
CA HIS A 501 -7.09 -10.96 -5.86
C HIS A 501 -6.95 -11.23 -7.36
N THR A 502 -5.82 -11.78 -7.82
CA THR A 502 -5.65 -12.18 -9.23
C THR A 502 -6.62 -13.29 -9.60
N THR A 503 -6.72 -14.32 -8.77
CA THR A 503 -7.63 -15.45 -8.98
C THR A 503 -8.21 -15.91 -7.64
N PHE A 504 -9.53 -15.89 -7.49
CA PHE A 504 -10.23 -16.36 -6.27
C PHE A 504 -11.70 -16.66 -6.57
N THR A 505 -12.42 -17.25 -5.61
CA THR A 505 -13.83 -17.60 -5.79
C THR A 505 -14.65 -17.31 -4.55
N LEU A 506 -15.90 -16.90 -4.76
CA LEU A 506 -16.95 -16.79 -3.76
C LEU A 506 -18.01 -17.85 -4.12
N PRO A 507 -17.90 -19.08 -3.60
CA PRO A 507 -18.78 -20.19 -4.00
C PRO A 507 -20.26 -19.81 -3.84
N GLY A 508 -21.05 -19.99 -4.90
CA GLY A 508 -22.46 -19.59 -4.98
C GLY A 508 -22.72 -18.12 -5.33
N LEU A 509 -21.69 -17.33 -5.66
CA LEU A 509 -21.82 -15.93 -6.05
C LEU A 509 -21.10 -15.60 -7.37
N CYS A 510 -19.78 -15.77 -7.41
CA CYS A 510 -18.98 -15.55 -8.61
C CYS A 510 -17.59 -16.20 -8.49
N ARG A 511 -16.99 -16.49 -9.64
CA ARG A 511 -15.62 -16.96 -9.80
C ARG A 511 -14.79 -15.85 -10.43
N VAL A 512 -13.73 -15.41 -9.75
CA VAL A 512 -12.84 -14.37 -10.27
C VAL A 512 -11.62 -15.05 -10.89
N VAL A 513 -11.68 -15.31 -12.19
CA VAL A 513 -10.62 -16.01 -12.95
C VAL A 513 -9.43 -15.08 -13.16
N SER A 514 -9.71 -13.81 -13.46
CA SER A 514 -8.72 -12.75 -13.59
C SER A 514 -9.27 -11.46 -13.00
N GLY A 515 -9.02 -11.22 -11.72
CA GLY A 515 -9.46 -10.05 -10.97
C GLY A 515 -8.53 -8.84 -11.12
N ILE A 516 -7.22 -9.07 -11.05
CA ILE A 516 -6.21 -8.01 -11.21
C ILE A 516 -4.91 -8.58 -11.76
N ASN A 517 -4.22 -7.79 -12.59
CA ASN A 517 -2.92 -8.13 -13.16
C ASN A 517 -1.83 -7.29 -12.49
N LEU A 518 -0.86 -7.94 -11.84
CA LEU A 518 0.21 -7.25 -11.10
C LEU A 518 1.21 -6.52 -12.00
N PHE A 519 1.29 -6.94 -13.27
CA PHE A 519 2.13 -6.29 -14.28
C PHE A 519 1.40 -5.16 -15.00
N ASP A 520 0.17 -4.83 -14.58
CA ASP A 520 -0.54 -3.66 -15.09
C ASP A 520 0.22 -2.38 -14.71
N PRO A 521 0.52 -1.50 -15.68
CA PRO A 521 1.22 -0.24 -15.42
C PRO A 521 0.48 0.68 -14.45
N LYS A 522 -0.76 0.41 -14.06
CA LYS A 522 -1.46 1.22 -13.05
C LYS A 522 -0.81 1.13 -11.67
N PHE A 523 -0.07 0.06 -11.34
CA PHE A 523 0.55 -0.10 -10.02
C PHE A 523 1.79 0.78 -9.86
N ASN A 524 1.79 1.60 -8.81
CA ASN A 524 2.90 2.48 -8.47
C ASN A 524 3.18 2.49 -6.98
N ILE A 525 4.46 2.42 -6.62
CA ILE A 525 4.91 2.50 -5.22
C ILE A 525 5.26 3.95 -4.87
N ALA A 526 4.46 4.53 -3.97
CA ALA A 526 4.74 5.81 -3.32
C ALA A 526 4.69 5.60 -1.81
N ALA A 527 5.84 5.30 -1.23
CA ALA A 527 5.95 5.07 0.21
C ALA A 527 5.69 6.39 0.97
N PRO A 528 4.89 6.35 2.06
CA PRO A 528 4.69 7.52 2.91
C PRO A 528 5.96 7.84 3.72
N GLY A 529 5.97 9.01 4.35
CA GLY A 529 7.04 9.42 5.27
C GLY A 529 6.56 9.52 6.72
N ALA A 530 7.42 10.06 7.57
CA ALA A 530 7.03 10.55 8.89
C ALA A 530 6.98 12.09 8.90
N ASP A 531 6.16 12.66 9.79
CA ASP A 531 6.08 14.11 9.98
C ASP A 531 7.42 14.66 10.50
N GLN A 532 8.18 15.32 9.62
CA GLN A 532 9.52 15.84 9.93
C GLN A 532 9.51 17.03 10.92
N SER A 533 8.33 17.56 11.27
CA SER A 533 8.20 18.50 12.39
C SER A 533 8.21 17.80 13.75
N VAL A 534 7.89 16.50 13.77
CA VAL A 534 7.85 15.65 14.97
C VAL A 534 9.10 14.77 15.05
N TYR A 535 9.45 14.12 13.95
CA TYR A 535 10.56 13.17 13.84
C TYR A 535 11.67 13.77 12.98
N PHE A 536 12.72 14.26 13.62
CA PHE A 536 13.86 14.91 12.98
C PHE A 536 15.17 14.46 13.65
N PRO A 537 16.33 14.64 13.00
CA PRO A 537 17.60 14.13 13.48
C PRO A 537 17.94 14.61 14.90
N TYR A 538 18.39 13.70 15.77
CA TYR A 538 18.76 14.04 17.15
C TYR A 538 19.88 15.09 17.27
N MET A 539 20.66 15.28 16.20
CA MET A 539 21.74 16.27 16.07
C MET A 539 21.24 17.72 15.97
N GLU A 540 19.97 17.94 15.60
CA GLU A 540 19.39 19.28 15.49
C GLU A 540 19.03 19.85 16.87
N ARG A 541 20.06 20.18 17.66
CA ARG A 541 19.95 20.61 19.08
C ARG A 541 18.97 21.77 19.27
N ASN A 542 18.91 22.72 18.32
CA ASN A 542 18.03 23.88 18.39
C ASN A 542 16.53 23.55 18.27
N LYS A 543 16.18 22.38 17.70
CA LYS A 543 14.78 21.93 17.57
C LYS A 543 14.33 21.00 18.70
N ARG A 544 15.26 20.56 19.57
CA ARG A 544 14.97 19.60 20.65
C ARG A 544 13.93 20.15 21.62
N LEU A 545 13.00 19.28 22.02
CA LEU A 545 11.89 19.64 22.90
C LEU A 545 12.29 19.44 24.37
N THR A 546 13.19 20.29 24.86
CA THR A 546 13.80 20.17 26.20
C THR A 546 12.78 20.24 27.34
N SER A 547 11.59 20.81 27.11
CA SER A 547 10.48 20.80 28.08
C SER A 547 10.00 19.40 28.45
N PHE A 548 10.16 18.40 27.56
CA PHE A 548 9.81 17.00 27.86
C PHE A 548 10.90 16.25 28.61
N GLN A 549 12.10 16.81 28.75
CA GLN A 549 13.25 16.09 29.31
C GLN A 549 13.01 15.59 30.75
N PRO A 550 12.43 16.37 31.68
CA PRO A 550 12.12 15.86 33.02
C PRO A 550 11.16 14.66 33.00
N ALA A 551 10.13 14.72 32.13
CA ALA A 551 9.17 13.63 31.99
C ALA A 551 9.80 12.38 31.36
N ILE A 552 10.69 12.54 30.37
CA ILE A 552 11.41 11.42 29.74
C ILE A 552 12.42 10.80 30.71
N GLU A 553 13.13 11.62 31.51
CA GLU A 553 14.05 11.11 32.53
C GLU A 553 13.32 10.31 33.62
N GLU A 554 12.14 10.78 34.05
CA GLU A 554 11.26 10.03 34.94
C GLU A 554 10.83 8.71 34.28
N LEU A 555 10.34 8.79 33.04
CA LEU A 555 9.83 7.65 32.28
C LEU A 555 10.90 6.57 32.06
N LEU A 556 12.16 6.94 31.79
CA LEU A 556 13.24 6.00 31.52
C LEU A 556 13.96 5.50 32.77
N TYR A 557 14.16 6.36 33.78
CA TYR A 557 15.17 6.13 34.82
C TYR A 557 14.67 6.22 36.26
N SER A 558 13.39 6.51 36.50
CA SER A 558 12.80 6.38 37.84
C SER A 558 12.96 4.96 38.37
N LYS A 559 13.13 4.80 39.69
CA LYS A 559 13.21 3.46 40.32
C LYS A 559 11.86 2.95 40.82
N GLN A 560 10.83 3.79 40.75
CA GLN A 560 9.50 3.47 41.25
C GLN A 560 8.60 3.04 40.09
N ASP A 561 7.94 1.91 40.25
CA ASP A 561 6.91 1.44 39.34
C ASP A 561 5.64 2.30 39.53
N ASN A 562 4.95 2.61 38.45
CA ASN A 562 3.70 3.35 38.46
C ASN A 562 2.78 2.92 37.29
N ASN A 563 1.76 3.73 36.98
CA ASN A 563 0.82 3.43 35.90
C ASN A 563 1.39 3.70 34.48
N GLU A 564 2.51 4.41 34.36
CA GLU A 564 3.18 4.71 33.09
C GLU A 564 4.39 3.80 32.80
N HIS A 565 5.05 3.25 33.81
CA HIS A 565 6.20 2.35 33.63
C HIS A 565 6.41 1.38 34.81
N ILE A 566 6.99 0.22 34.51
CA ILE A 566 7.46 -0.77 35.47
C ILE A 566 8.88 -1.25 35.15
N GLY A 567 9.57 -1.80 36.15
CA GLY A 567 10.98 -2.15 36.06
C GLY A 567 11.87 -0.93 36.19
N PHE A 568 13.19 -1.08 36.13
CA PHE A 568 14.13 0.05 36.20
C PHE A 568 15.45 -0.30 35.53
N LEU A 569 16.20 0.73 35.14
CA LEU A 569 17.54 0.60 34.58
C LEU A 569 18.59 0.88 35.67
N ALA A 570 19.35 -0.14 36.05
CA ALA A 570 20.36 -0.04 37.11
C ALA A 570 21.58 0.77 36.66
N ASP A 571 22.03 0.55 35.42
CA ASP A 571 23.13 1.28 34.80
C ASP A 571 22.60 2.25 33.74
N ARG A 572 22.58 3.55 34.06
CA ARG A 572 22.12 4.61 33.16
C ARG A 572 23.11 4.93 32.04
N LYS A 573 24.36 4.44 32.09
CA LYS A 573 25.39 4.72 31.08
C LYS A 573 25.32 3.77 29.90
N LYS A 574 24.67 2.61 30.05
CA LYS A 574 24.50 1.66 28.96
C LYS A 574 23.60 2.24 27.86
N PRO A 575 23.94 2.01 26.59
CA PRO A 575 23.03 2.28 25.48
C PRO A 575 21.70 1.56 25.68
N ILE A 576 20.64 2.11 25.08
CA ILE A 576 19.29 1.55 25.13
C ILE A 576 18.94 0.90 23.80
N ILE A 577 18.53 -0.37 23.84
CA ILE A 577 17.69 -0.93 22.79
C ILE A 577 16.24 -0.53 23.08
N PHE A 578 15.61 0.11 22.11
CA PHE A 578 14.26 0.64 22.21
C PHE A 578 13.32 -0.05 21.22
N SER A 579 12.12 -0.42 21.69
CA SER A 579 11.03 -0.87 20.82
C SER A 579 9.73 -0.21 21.25
N MET A 580 8.92 0.21 20.27
CA MET A 580 7.61 0.81 20.50
C MET A 580 6.60 0.23 19.51
N ALA A 581 5.57 -0.44 20.02
CA ALA A 581 4.52 -1.04 19.22
C ALA A 581 3.27 -1.33 20.08
N ARG A 582 2.18 -1.74 19.42
CA ARG A 582 1.09 -2.43 20.14
C ARG A 582 1.60 -3.77 20.67
N LEU A 583 0.98 -4.24 21.74
CA LEU A 583 1.30 -5.53 22.34
C LEU A 583 0.36 -6.61 21.79
N ASP A 584 0.76 -7.23 20.69
CA ASP A 584 0.06 -8.35 20.05
C ASP A 584 1.07 -9.42 19.57
N ILE A 585 0.57 -10.61 19.21
CA ILE A 585 1.41 -11.76 18.84
C ILE A 585 2.29 -11.44 17.63
N VAL A 586 1.74 -10.71 16.65
CA VAL A 586 2.42 -10.40 15.39
C VAL A 586 3.56 -9.41 15.63
N LYS A 587 3.37 -8.41 16.50
CA LYS A 587 4.42 -7.45 16.87
C LYS A 587 5.56 -8.07 17.65
N ASN A 588 5.32 -9.21 18.32
CA ASN A 588 6.35 -10.08 18.89
C ASN A 588 7.32 -9.38 19.87
N ILE A 589 6.77 -8.44 20.66
CA ILE A 589 7.51 -7.74 21.70
C ILE A 589 7.96 -8.71 22.81
N SER A 590 7.15 -9.73 23.09
CA SER A 590 7.55 -10.82 23.99
C SER A 590 8.72 -11.64 23.45
N GLY A 591 8.80 -11.86 22.12
CA GLY A 591 9.94 -12.51 21.47
C GLY A 591 11.23 -11.73 21.69
N LEU A 592 11.24 -10.42 21.43
CA LEU A 592 12.40 -9.57 21.71
C LEU A 592 12.84 -9.63 23.17
N THR A 593 11.88 -9.62 24.11
CA THR A 593 12.16 -9.75 25.54
C THR A 593 12.82 -11.09 25.87
N GLU A 594 12.37 -12.18 25.25
CA GLU A 594 12.97 -13.49 25.38
C GLU A 594 14.39 -13.54 24.79
N TRP A 595 14.60 -12.98 23.59
CA TRP A 595 15.91 -12.94 22.93
C TRP A 595 16.93 -12.19 23.78
N PHE A 596 16.54 -11.02 24.29
CA PHE A 596 17.35 -10.23 25.23
C PHE A 596 17.63 -11.02 26.50
N GLY A 597 16.63 -11.68 27.09
CA GLY A 597 16.79 -12.41 28.35
C GLY A 597 17.75 -13.61 28.25
N LYS A 598 17.70 -14.35 27.14
CA LYS A 598 18.60 -15.47 26.85
C LYS A 598 20.04 -15.02 26.57
N ASN A 599 20.22 -13.92 25.85
CA ASN A 599 21.54 -13.48 25.39
C ASN A 599 22.29 -12.66 26.46
N LYS A 600 23.07 -13.36 27.31
CA LYS A 600 23.90 -12.72 28.35
C LYS A 600 24.91 -11.72 27.79
N ARG A 601 25.44 -11.96 26.58
CA ARG A 601 26.37 -11.05 25.91
C ARG A 601 25.67 -9.72 25.61
N LEU A 602 24.49 -9.76 24.99
CA LEU A 602 23.70 -8.58 24.71
C LEU A 602 23.35 -7.79 25.99
N ARG A 603 22.88 -8.49 27.03
CA ARG A 603 22.56 -7.88 28.35
C ARG A 603 23.73 -7.15 29.00
N SER A 604 24.95 -7.63 28.77
CA SER A 604 26.15 -6.98 29.30
C SER A 604 26.42 -5.62 28.65
N LEU A 605 25.99 -5.44 27.40
CA LEU A 605 26.28 -4.26 26.57
C LEU A 605 25.21 -3.17 26.71
N VAL A 606 23.93 -3.53 26.82
CA VAL A 606 22.81 -2.58 26.68
C VAL A 606 21.67 -2.83 27.67
N ASN A 607 20.81 -1.82 27.83
CA ASN A 607 19.52 -1.91 28.49
C ASN A 607 18.38 -2.16 27.48
N LEU A 608 17.29 -2.75 27.92
CA LEU A 608 16.08 -2.94 27.12
C LEU A 608 14.96 -1.99 27.58
N VAL A 609 14.44 -1.17 26.67
CA VAL A 609 13.27 -0.31 26.90
C VAL A 609 12.17 -0.67 25.90
N ILE A 610 10.99 -1.00 26.40
CA ILE A 610 9.83 -1.39 25.59
C ILE A 610 8.67 -0.47 25.92
N VAL A 611 8.04 0.12 24.90
CA VAL A 611 6.76 0.83 24.99
C VAL A 611 5.69 -0.03 24.33
N ALA A 612 4.86 -0.71 25.11
CA ALA A 612 3.83 -1.59 24.56
C ALA A 612 2.70 -1.90 25.57
N GLY A 613 1.46 -1.73 25.13
CA GLY A 613 0.27 -2.19 25.85
C GLY A 613 0.12 -1.67 27.29
N PHE A 614 -0.65 -2.42 28.09
CA PHE A 614 -0.82 -2.23 29.53
C PHE A 614 0.03 -3.21 30.35
N PHE A 615 0.23 -2.94 31.64
CA PHE A 615 0.94 -3.87 32.54
C PHE A 615 0.06 -4.93 33.17
N ASP A 616 -1.23 -4.63 33.33
CA ASP A 616 -2.20 -5.51 33.97
C ASP A 616 -3.16 -6.07 32.90
N PRO A 617 -3.27 -7.41 32.75
CA PRO A 617 -4.21 -8.01 31.81
C PRO A 617 -5.65 -7.55 32.02
N SER A 618 -6.06 -7.22 33.26
CA SER A 618 -7.44 -6.81 33.58
C SER A 618 -7.84 -5.48 32.92
N LYS A 619 -6.85 -4.65 32.55
CA LYS A 619 -7.07 -3.36 31.87
C LYS A 619 -7.28 -3.50 30.36
N SER A 620 -6.91 -4.64 29.78
CA SER A 620 -7.14 -4.91 28.37
C SER A 620 -8.45 -5.65 28.15
N LYS A 621 -9.14 -5.31 27.06
CA LYS A 621 -10.29 -6.07 26.54
C LYS A 621 -9.89 -7.03 25.42
N ASP A 622 -8.64 -6.98 24.97
CA ASP A 622 -8.10 -7.78 23.89
C ASP A 622 -7.42 -9.04 24.42
N ARG A 623 -7.83 -10.20 23.92
CA ARG A 623 -7.34 -11.50 24.44
C ARG A 623 -5.87 -11.75 24.12
N GLU A 624 -5.39 -11.28 22.96
CA GLU A 624 -3.99 -11.43 22.57
C GLU A 624 -3.10 -10.56 23.45
N GLU A 625 -3.47 -9.29 23.64
CA GLU A 625 -2.76 -8.38 24.53
C GLU A 625 -2.73 -8.93 25.96
N MET A 626 -3.86 -9.42 26.49
CA MET A 626 -3.89 -10.07 27.82
C MET A 626 -2.92 -11.26 27.93
N ALA A 627 -2.80 -12.08 26.89
CA ALA A 627 -1.89 -13.22 26.86
C ALA A 627 -0.42 -12.76 26.77
N GLU A 628 -0.14 -11.78 25.93
CA GLU A 628 1.20 -11.22 25.76
C GLU A 628 1.66 -10.47 27.02
N ILE A 629 0.77 -9.77 27.75
CA ILE A 629 1.07 -9.18 29.07
C ILE A 629 1.54 -10.24 30.06
N LYS A 630 0.80 -11.36 30.16
CA LYS A 630 1.17 -12.48 31.06
C LYS A 630 2.51 -13.09 30.66
N LYS A 631 2.74 -13.25 29.36
CA LYS A 631 4.00 -13.75 28.82
C LYS A 631 5.17 -12.80 29.14
N MET A 632 4.99 -11.49 28.98
CA MET A 632 6.00 -10.48 29.35
C MET A 632 6.42 -10.60 30.81
N HIS A 633 5.46 -10.64 31.75
CA HIS A 633 5.76 -10.85 33.17
C HIS A 633 6.53 -12.15 33.42
N THR A 634 6.08 -13.24 32.81
CA THR A 634 6.72 -14.56 32.93
C THR A 634 8.18 -14.53 32.44
N LEU A 635 8.45 -13.86 31.32
CA LEU A 635 9.81 -13.72 30.76
C LEU A 635 10.70 -12.84 31.64
N ILE A 636 10.18 -11.73 32.16
CA ILE A 636 10.90 -10.83 33.08
C ILE A 636 11.34 -11.57 34.34
N GLU A 637 10.46 -12.37 34.92
CA GLU A 637 10.76 -13.21 36.09
C GLU A 637 11.74 -14.34 35.73
N LYS A 638 11.44 -15.13 34.70
CA LYS A 638 12.24 -16.27 34.24
C LYS A 638 13.70 -15.90 33.97
N TYR A 639 13.95 -14.76 33.32
CA TYR A 639 15.30 -14.32 32.96
C TYR A 639 15.90 -13.30 33.94
N GLN A 640 15.19 -12.98 35.03
CA GLN A 640 15.61 -12.03 36.07
C GLN A 640 16.04 -10.68 35.47
N LEU A 641 15.14 -10.05 34.71
CA LEU A 641 15.45 -8.84 33.92
C LEU A 641 15.41 -7.54 34.73
N LYS A 642 14.98 -7.58 35.99
CA LYS A 642 14.93 -6.40 36.87
C LYS A 642 16.31 -5.72 36.94
N GLY A 643 16.34 -4.41 36.73
CA GLY A 643 17.58 -3.62 36.63
C GLY A 643 18.16 -3.52 35.22
N GLN A 644 17.64 -4.26 34.24
CA GLN A 644 18.09 -4.26 32.84
C GLN A 644 16.95 -3.99 31.85
N ILE A 645 15.70 -4.03 32.31
CA ILE A 645 14.51 -3.77 31.51
C ILE A 645 13.68 -2.63 32.10
N ARG A 646 13.09 -1.85 31.19
CA ARG A 646 12.07 -0.84 31.46
C ARG A 646 10.89 -1.08 30.53
N TRP A 647 9.71 -1.35 31.09
CA TRP A 647 8.49 -1.52 30.32
C TRP A 647 7.57 -0.32 30.57
N ILE A 648 7.25 0.41 29.51
CA ILE A 648 6.48 1.64 29.49
C ILE A 648 5.12 1.36 28.82
N ALA A 649 4.06 1.97 29.37
CA ALA A 649 2.70 1.85 28.83
C ALA A 649 2.58 2.61 27.50
N ALA A 650 1.59 2.25 26.68
CA ALA A 650 1.34 2.89 25.39
C ALA A 650 1.35 4.43 25.47
N GLN A 651 2.03 5.07 24.50
CA GLN A 651 2.26 6.51 24.49
C GLN A 651 1.45 7.18 23.37
N ASN A 652 0.64 8.18 23.71
CA ASN A 652 -0.30 8.82 22.78
C ASN A 652 0.16 10.19 22.26
N ASP A 653 1.17 10.81 22.89
CA ASP A 653 1.70 12.11 22.45
C ASP A 653 2.87 11.91 21.47
N ARG A 654 2.59 12.11 20.19
CA ARG A 654 3.59 11.99 19.11
C ARG A 654 4.80 12.92 19.30
N ARG A 655 4.64 14.12 19.90
CA ARG A 655 5.76 15.05 20.12
C ARG A 655 6.69 14.54 21.22
N ARG A 656 6.12 14.02 22.31
CA ARG A 656 6.88 13.33 23.36
C ARG A 656 7.58 12.10 22.80
N ASN A 657 6.91 11.32 21.96
CA ASN A 657 7.49 10.13 21.32
C ASN A 657 8.67 10.49 20.40
N GLY A 658 8.54 11.54 19.59
CA GLY A 658 9.65 12.04 18.77
C GLY A 658 10.87 12.43 19.61
N GLU A 659 10.66 13.09 20.75
CA GLU A 659 11.75 13.43 21.67
C GLU A 659 12.33 12.18 22.36
N LEU A 660 11.49 11.21 22.71
CA LEU A 660 11.93 9.93 23.26
C LEU A 660 12.90 9.21 22.31
N TYR A 661 12.56 9.07 21.02
CA TYR A 661 13.48 8.50 20.02
C TYR A 661 14.84 9.22 19.99
N ARG A 662 14.85 10.56 20.05
CA ARG A 662 16.09 11.36 20.07
C ARG A 662 16.87 11.19 21.37
N CYS A 663 16.20 11.07 22.51
CA CYS A 663 16.84 10.75 23.79
C CYS A 663 17.47 9.35 23.77
N ILE A 664 16.85 8.35 23.12
CA ILE A 664 17.47 7.04 22.92
C ILE A 664 18.72 7.18 22.03
N ALA A 665 18.67 7.98 20.97
CA ALA A 665 19.82 8.25 20.11
C ALA A 665 20.98 8.92 20.87
N ASP A 666 20.69 9.81 21.83
CA ASP A 666 21.71 10.41 22.71
C ASP A 666 22.46 9.34 23.54
N THR A 667 21.82 8.21 23.89
CA THR A 667 22.48 7.08 24.58
C THR A 667 23.34 6.20 23.66
N LYS A 668 23.44 6.53 22.36
CA LYS A 668 24.00 5.64 21.33
C LYS A 668 23.29 4.29 21.27
N GLY A 669 21.98 4.31 21.54
CA GLY A 669 21.11 3.15 21.47
C GLY A 669 20.74 2.71 20.06
N ALA A 670 19.79 1.80 19.94
CA ALA A 670 19.23 1.35 18.66
C ALA A 670 17.73 1.08 18.78
N PHE A 671 16.99 1.19 17.66
CA PHE A 671 15.61 0.75 17.57
C PHE A 671 15.55 -0.70 17.12
N VAL A 672 14.65 -1.50 17.70
CA VAL A 672 14.42 -2.89 17.28
C VAL A 672 12.93 -3.10 17.00
N GLN A 673 12.62 -3.54 15.79
CA GLN A 673 11.30 -3.98 15.35
C GLN A 673 11.34 -5.51 15.16
N PRO A 674 10.79 -6.32 16.09
CA PRO A 674 10.94 -7.78 16.09
C PRO A 674 9.72 -8.54 15.52
N ALA A 675 8.84 -7.89 14.76
CA ALA A 675 7.56 -8.49 14.34
C ALA A 675 7.77 -9.75 13.50
N ILE A 676 6.88 -10.73 13.69
CA ILE A 676 6.81 -11.92 12.83
C ILE A 676 6.57 -11.51 11.38
N TYR A 677 5.79 -10.44 11.20
CA TYR A 677 5.56 -9.81 9.91
C TYR A 677 5.15 -8.36 10.14
N GLU A 678 5.69 -7.42 9.35
CA GLU A 678 5.34 -6.01 9.40
C GLU A 678 4.95 -5.52 8.00
N ALA A 679 3.72 -5.04 7.83
CA ALA A 679 3.23 -4.67 6.50
C ALA A 679 3.99 -3.47 5.88
N PHE A 680 4.35 -2.49 6.72
CA PHE A 680 5.16 -1.33 6.30
C PHE A 680 6.23 -1.00 7.33
N GLY A 681 5.82 -0.61 8.54
CA GLY A 681 6.72 -0.26 9.63
C GLY A 681 6.98 1.24 9.76
N LEU A 682 5.94 2.04 10.04
CA LEU A 682 6.11 3.48 10.30
C LEU A 682 7.13 3.76 11.41
N THR A 683 7.16 2.96 12.47
CA THR A 683 8.11 3.12 13.58
C THR A 683 9.57 2.93 13.14
N VAL A 684 9.83 2.14 12.10
CA VAL A 684 11.16 2.01 11.47
C VAL A 684 11.57 3.35 10.84
N ILE A 685 10.66 3.98 10.09
CA ILE A 685 10.89 5.29 9.45
C ILE A 685 11.00 6.40 10.50
N GLU A 686 10.20 6.38 11.56
CA GLU A 686 10.28 7.34 12.68
C GLU A 686 11.65 7.27 13.38
N ALA A 687 12.12 6.06 13.70
CA ALA A 687 13.42 5.84 14.32
C ALA A 687 14.55 6.32 13.40
N MET A 688 14.53 5.94 12.12
CA MET A 688 15.53 6.34 11.14
C MET A 688 15.53 7.86 10.90
N ASN A 689 14.36 8.53 10.87
CA ASN A 689 14.24 10.00 10.80
C ASN A 689 14.88 10.70 12.00
N CYS A 690 14.84 10.08 13.18
CA CYS A 690 15.50 10.59 14.37
C CYS A 690 17.01 10.33 14.40
N GLY A 691 17.53 9.59 13.41
CA GLY A 691 18.94 9.17 13.34
C GLY A 691 19.28 8.00 14.26
N LEU A 692 18.29 7.22 14.69
CA LEU A 692 18.51 6.04 15.52
C LEU A 692 18.79 4.82 14.61
N PRO A 693 19.94 4.13 14.72
CA PRO A 693 20.19 2.88 14.01
C PRO A 693 19.10 1.86 14.29
N THR A 694 18.61 1.19 13.26
CA THR A 694 17.43 0.33 13.34
C THR A 694 17.73 -1.11 12.92
N PHE A 695 17.25 -2.05 13.73
CA PHE A 695 17.12 -3.46 13.41
C PHE A 695 15.64 -3.75 13.17
N ALA A 696 15.28 -4.29 12.02
CA ALA A 696 13.88 -4.61 11.72
C ALA A 696 13.73 -5.99 11.09
N THR A 697 12.54 -6.58 11.26
CA THR A 697 12.18 -7.85 10.65
C THR A 697 12.46 -7.89 9.14
N ASN A 698 13.00 -8.99 8.64
CA ASN A 698 13.12 -9.26 7.20
C ASN A 698 11.80 -9.70 6.55
N GLN A 699 10.70 -9.73 7.32
CA GLN A 699 9.38 -10.15 6.86
C GLN A 699 8.46 -8.95 6.63
N GLY A 700 8.24 -8.60 5.36
CA GLY A 700 7.32 -7.55 4.93
C GLY A 700 8.01 -6.21 4.61
N GLY A 701 7.31 -5.10 4.84
CA GLY A 701 7.74 -3.76 4.43
C GLY A 701 9.11 -3.29 4.93
N PRO A 702 9.55 -3.59 6.17
CA PRO A 702 10.87 -3.18 6.62
C PRO A 702 12.03 -3.77 5.80
N ALA A 703 11.83 -4.91 5.15
CA ALA A 703 12.80 -5.52 4.25
C ALA A 703 13.09 -4.67 3.00
N GLU A 704 12.16 -3.79 2.62
CA GLU A 704 12.35 -2.80 1.55
C GLU A 704 12.89 -1.48 2.08
N ILE A 705 12.55 -1.10 3.31
CA ILE A 705 12.97 0.17 3.92
C ILE A 705 14.46 0.17 4.20
N ILE A 706 14.96 -0.89 4.82
CA ILE A 706 16.35 -1.04 5.23
C ILE A 706 17.17 -1.70 4.12
N VAL A 707 18.39 -1.20 3.93
CA VAL A 707 19.43 -1.89 3.18
C VAL A 707 20.36 -2.51 4.22
N ASP A 708 20.31 -3.83 4.38
CA ASP A 708 21.01 -4.57 5.44
C ASP A 708 22.51 -4.23 5.47
N GLY A 709 23.02 -3.86 6.64
CA GLY A 709 24.41 -3.46 6.85
C GLY A 709 24.78 -2.05 6.37
N VAL A 710 23.87 -1.34 5.70
CA VAL A 710 24.11 0.02 5.17
C VAL A 710 23.30 1.05 5.93
N SER A 711 21.97 1.03 5.81
CA SER A 711 21.07 2.00 6.45
C SER A 711 20.42 1.49 7.73
N GLY A 712 20.69 0.24 8.10
CA GLY A 712 20.15 -0.47 9.25
C GLY A 712 20.46 -1.96 9.12
N PHE A 713 19.77 -2.81 9.86
CA PHE A 713 19.96 -4.26 9.81
C PHE A 713 18.64 -5.03 9.75
N HIS A 714 18.63 -6.11 8.99
CA HIS A 714 17.58 -7.10 9.00
C HIS A 714 17.79 -8.14 10.10
N ILE A 715 16.71 -8.51 10.77
CA ILE A 715 16.65 -9.60 11.76
C ILE A 715 15.55 -10.60 11.36
N ASP A 716 15.76 -11.88 11.63
CA ASP A 716 14.75 -12.92 11.37
C ASP A 716 13.97 -13.22 12.66
N PRO A 717 12.66 -12.92 12.71
CA PRO A 717 11.85 -13.18 13.90
C PRO A 717 11.73 -14.67 14.26
N ASN A 718 12.01 -15.57 13.32
CA ASN A 718 11.99 -17.02 13.55
C ASN A 718 13.33 -17.53 14.13
N ASN A 719 14.39 -16.72 14.08
CA ASN A 719 15.71 -17.04 14.62
C ASN A 719 16.19 -15.97 15.61
N GLY A 720 15.64 -16.03 16.83
CA GLY A 720 15.93 -15.06 17.90
C GLY A 720 17.37 -15.06 18.39
N ASP A 721 18.05 -16.22 18.36
CA ASP A 721 19.44 -16.34 18.80
C ASP A 721 20.38 -15.64 17.80
N GLU A 722 20.21 -15.88 16.50
CA GLU A 722 20.93 -15.14 15.46
C GLU A 722 20.62 -13.63 15.54
N SER A 723 19.34 -13.27 15.65
CA SER A 723 18.91 -11.86 15.71
C SER A 723 19.52 -11.12 16.90
N SER A 724 19.50 -11.71 18.10
CA SER A 724 20.12 -11.11 19.28
C SER A 724 21.64 -11.04 19.18
N ASN A 725 22.29 -12.02 18.55
CA ASN A 725 23.72 -11.99 18.30
C ASN A 725 24.11 -10.89 17.32
N LYS A 726 23.34 -10.69 16.24
CA LYS A 726 23.55 -9.60 15.28
C LYS A 726 23.47 -8.22 15.97
N ILE A 727 22.53 -8.05 16.89
CA ILE A 727 22.42 -6.82 17.69
C ILE A 727 23.62 -6.67 18.63
N ALA A 728 24.04 -7.74 19.32
CA ALA A 728 25.21 -7.70 20.20
C ALA A 728 26.49 -7.34 19.43
N ASP A 729 26.71 -7.95 18.26
CA ASP A 729 27.87 -7.68 17.39
C ASP A 729 27.93 -6.20 16.97
N PHE A 730 26.78 -5.57 16.72
CA PHE A 730 26.73 -4.14 16.41
C PHE A 730 27.20 -3.28 17.59
N PHE A 731 26.74 -3.56 18.81
CA PHE A 731 27.16 -2.79 19.98
C PHE A 731 28.63 -3.04 20.36
N GLU A 732 29.14 -4.25 20.15
CA GLU A 732 30.58 -4.55 20.29
C GLU A 732 31.39 -3.74 19.27
N LYS A 733 30.98 -3.74 17.99
CA LYS A 733 31.61 -2.91 16.96
C LYS A 733 31.55 -1.43 17.28
N CYS A 734 30.45 -0.92 17.85
CA CYS A 734 30.35 0.49 18.25
C CYS A 734 31.27 0.85 19.43
N ARG A 735 31.60 -0.12 20.29
CA ARG A 735 32.57 0.06 21.36
C ARG A 735 34.00 0.11 20.80
N ASP A 736 34.28 -0.69 19.78
CA ASP A 736 35.62 -0.81 19.19
C ASP A 736 35.89 0.29 18.12
N ASP A 737 34.86 0.71 17.37
CA ASP A 737 34.85 1.86 16.44
C ASP A 737 33.75 2.85 16.84
N SER A 738 34.14 3.94 17.50
CA SER A 738 33.21 4.99 17.97
C SER A 738 32.43 5.67 16.84
N ASP A 739 32.92 5.60 15.59
CA ASP A 739 32.23 6.16 14.43
C ASP A 739 31.25 5.20 13.78
N HIS A 740 31.31 3.90 14.09
CA HIS A 740 30.43 2.89 13.46
C HIS A 740 28.95 3.24 13.63
N TRP A 741 28.54 3.63 14.84
CA TRP A 741 27.17 4.05 15.14
C TRP A 741 26.75 5.25 14.28
N ASN A 742 27.63 6.25 14.16
CA ASN A 742 27.35 7.48 13.41
C ASN A 742 27.25 7.21 11.90
N LYS A 743 28.04 6.26 11.37
CA LYS A 743 27.96 5.83 9.95
C LYS A 743 26.58 5.25 9.64
N ILE A 744 26.10 4.31 10.46
CA ILE A 744 24.76 3.69 10.27
C ILE A 744 23.64 4.73 10.47
N SER A 745 23.75 5.59 11.49
CA SER A 745 22.80 6.68 11.74
C SER A 745 22.67 7.62 10.54
N LYS A 746 23.81 8.07 9.96
CA LYS A 746 23.83 8.95 8.79
C LYS A 746 23.27 8.26 7.55
N ALA A 747 23.63 7.00 7.32
CA ALA A 747 23.10 6.22 6.20
C ALA A 747 21.59 5.97 6.32
N GLY A 748 21.09 5.72 7.53
CA GLY A 748 19.65 5.64 7.83
C GLY A 748 18.92 6.94 7.50
N LEU A 749 19.45 8.09 7.94
CA LEU A 749 18.92 9.41 7.59
C LEU A 749 18.92 9.68 6.09
N GLN A 750 20.01 9.34 5.40
CA GLN A 750 20.11 9.48 3.95
C GLN A 750 19.04 8.65 3.23
N ARG A 751 18.89 7.37 3.61
CA ARG A 751 17.87 6.47 3.06
C ARG A 751 16.46 7.05 3.18
N ILE A 752 16.13 7.62 4.34
CA ILE A 752 14.82 8.25 4.54
C ILE A 752 14.63 9.47 3.64
N ASN A 753 15.62 10.38 3.61
CA ASN A 753 15.52 11.60 2.80
C ASN A 753 15.45 11.32 1.30
N GLU A 754 15.98 10.19 0.83
CA GLU A 754 15.94 9.78 -0.58
C GLU A 754 14.66 9.02 -0.97
N CYS A 755 13.97 8.38 -0.01
CA CYS A 755 12.91 7.42 -0.34
C CYS A 755 11.58 7.58 0.43
N TYR A 756 11.61 8.04 1.68
CA TYR A 756 10.49 7.93 2.63
C TYR A 756 10.15 9.29 3.26
N THR A 757 9.85 10.29 2.43
CA THR A 757 9.35 11.59 2.88
C THR A 757 8.01 11.91 2.25
N TRP A 758 7.18 12.66 2.98
CA TRP A 758 5.90 13.15 2.44
C TRP A 758 6.07 14.09 1.24
N LYS A 759 7.20 14.79 1.13
CA LYS A 759 7.55 15.59 -0.05
C LYS A 759 7.74 14.74 -1.30
N ILE A 760 8.52 13.66 -1.21
CA ILE A 760 8.70 12.71 -2.32
C ILE A 760 7.36 12.08 -2.69
N TYR A 761 6.59 11.68 -1.67
CA TYR A 761 5.25 11.13 -1.85
C TYR A 761 4.34 12.07 -2.65
N ALA A 762 4.19 13.33 -2.22
CA ALA A 762 3.33 14.32 -2.86
C ALA A 762 3.75 14.58 -4.32
N ASN A 763 5.07 14.70 -4.57
CA ASN A 763 5.60 14.88 -5.91
C ASN A 763 5.27 13.68 -6.81
N LYS A 764 5.47 12.45 -6.32
CA LYS A 764 5.15 11.22 -7.05
C LYS A 764 3.66 11.12 -7.38
N VAL A 765 2.78 11.35 -6.40
CA VAL A 765 1.32 11.25 -6.60
C VAL A 765 0.81 12.27 -7.61
N LEU A 766 1.27 13.52 -7.53
CA LEU A 766 0.89 14.54 -8.51
C LEU A 766 1.45 14.22 -9.91
N ASN A 767 2.66 13.69 -10.01
CA ASN A 767 3.20 13.22 -11.29
C ASN A 767 2.36 12.08 -11.88
N MET A 768 1.93 11.11 -11.06
CA MET A 768 1.00 10.07 -11.50
C MET A 768 -0.29 10.70 -12.03
N GLY A 769 -0.89 11.66 -11.30
CA GLY A 769 -2.09 12.37 -11.75
C GLY A 769 -1.92 13.03 -13.12
N CYS A 770 -0.80 13.73 -13.35
CA CYS A 770 -0.49 14.33 -14.66
C CYS A 770 -0.30 13.27 -15.76
N ILE A 771 0.51 12.25 -15.50
CA ILE A 771 0.91 11.25 -16.49
C ILE A 771 -0.26 10.34 -16.87
N PHE A 772 -0.98 9.81 -15.88
CA PHE A 772 -2.17 9.01 -16.14
C PHE A 772 -3.30 9.84 -16.72
N GLY A 773 -3.39 11.13 -16.39
CA GLY A 773 -4.33 12.06 -17.03
C GLY A 773 -4.16 12.12 -18.55
N PHE A 774 -2.92 12.23 -19.03
CA PHE A 774 -2.62 12.19 -20.47
C PHE A 774 -2.76 10.77 -21.05
N TRP A 775 -2.23 9.74 -20.38
CA TRP A 775 -2.34 8.34 -20.81
C TRP A 775 -3.78 7.89 -21.07
N ARG A 776 -4.70 8.37 -20.24
CA ARG A 776 -6.13 8.11 -20.34
C ARG A 776 -6.72 8.61 -21.67
N GLN A 777 -6.24 9.73 -22.21
CA GLN A 777 -6.71 10.26 -23.48
C GLN A 777 -6.25 9.42 -24.67
N LEU A 778 -5.05 8.84 -24.58
CA LEU A 778 -4.47 7.96 -25.62
C LEU A 778 -5.14 6.59 -25.74
N ASN A 779 -6.09 6.26 -24.85
CA ASN A 779 -6.63 4.90 -24.67
C ASN A 779 -8.15 4.90 -24.42
N THR A 780 -8.86 5.86 -25.02
CA THR A 780 -10.27 6.13 -24.73
C THR A 780 -11.19 4.95 -25.03
N GLU A 781 -11.03 4.28 -26.17
CA GLU A 781 -11.92 3.18 -26.60
C GLU A 781 -11.86 1.96 -25.66
N GLN A 782 -10.66 1.50 -25.32
CA GLN A 782 -10.48 0.37 -24.41
C GLN A 782 -11.01 0.69 -23.01
N LYS A 783 -10.77 1.93 -22.55
CA LYS A 783 -11.32 2.39 -21.27
C LYS A 783 -12.85 2.33 -21.26
N GLN A 784 -13.51 2.74 -22.34
CA GLN A 784 -14.97 2.66 -22.44
C GLN A 784 -15.49 1.22 -22.38
N ALA A 785 -14.81 0.27 -23.02
CA ALA A 785 -15.20 -1.15 -22.95
C ALA A 785 -15.10 -1.70 -21.51
N LYS A 786 -13.95 -1.46 -20.84
CA LYS A 786 -13.75 -1.88 -19.45
C LYS A 786 -14.74 -1.20 -18.49
N GLN A 787 -15.04 0.08 -18.71
CA GLN A 787 -16.04 0.81 -17.91
C GLN A 787 -17.45 0.25 -18.05
N LYS A 788 -17.87 -0.18 -19.25
CA LYS A 788 -19.18 -0.83 -19.45
C LYS A 788 -19.27 -2.14 -18.67
N TYR A 789 -18.22 -2.95 -18.70
CA TYR A 789 -18.15 -4.20 -17.94
C TYR A 789 -18.22 -3.96 -16.44
N ILE A 790 -17.46 -2.98 -15.93
CA ILE A 790 -17.50 -2.57 -14.51
C ILE A 790 -18.88 -2.04 -14.14
N HIS A 791 -19.50 -1.21 -14.98
CA HIS A 791 -20.82 -0.66 -14.72
C HIS A 791 -21.90 -1.74 -14.64
N MET A 792 -21.83 -2.75 -15.52
CA MET A 792 -22.71 -3.93 -15.47
C MET A 792 -22.50 -4.69 -14.16
N PHE A 793 -21.25 -4.97 -13.79
CA PHE A 793 -20.92 -5.68 -12.56
C PHE A 793 -21.37 -4.92 -11.30
N TYR A 794 -21.15 -3.60 -11.25
CA TYR A 794 -21.67 -2.75 -10.19
C TYR A 794 -23.20 -2.78 -10.12
N SER A 795 -23.86 -2.59 -11.26
CA SER A 795 -25.32 -2.43 -11.31
C SER A 795 -26.08 -3.72 -11.01
N LEU A 796 -25.58 -4.87 -11.48
CA LEU A 796 -26.27 -6.15 -11.38
C LEU A 796 -25.78 -7.00 -10.20
N GLN A 797 -24.53 -6.83 -9.75
CA GLN A 797 -23.99 -7.58 -8.62
C GLN A 797 -23.95 -6.73 -7.35
N PHE A 798 -23.12 -5.68 -7.34
CA PHE A 798 -22.85 -4.90 -6.13
C PHE A 798 -24.11 -4.27 -5.55
N ARG A 799 -24.92 -3.59 -6.38
CA ARG A 799 -26.17 -2.96 -5.92
C ARG A 799 -27.12 -3.98 -5.28
N ASN A 800 -27.26 -5.16 -5.89
CA ASN A 800 -28.09 -6.22 -5.35
C ASN A 800 -27.58 -6.68 -3.98
N LEU A 801 -26.27 -6.94 -3.84
CA LEU A 801 -25.66 -7.31 -2.55
C LEU A 801 -25.88 -6.23 -1.48
N ALA A 802 -25.65 -4.96 -1.82
CA ALA A 802 -25.83 -3.83 -0.91
C ALA A 802 -27.30 -3.64 -0.49
N CYS A 803 -28.26 -3.85 -1.39
CA CYS A 803 -29.69 -3.80 -1.06
C CYS A 803 -30.10 -4.92 -0.09
N HIS A 804 -29.57 -6.14 -0.23
CA HIS A 804 -29.90 -7.23 0.70
C HIS A 804 -29.44 -6.93 2.14
N LEU A 805 -28.36 -6.17 2.31
CA LEU A 805 -27.90 -5.70 3.63
C LEU A 805 -28.87 -4.70 4.26
N SER A 806 -29.43 -3.77 3.48
CA SER A 806 -30.35 -2.75 4.01
C SER A 806 -31.59 -3.39 4.65
N HIS A 807 -32.14 -4.43 4.03
CA HIS A 807 -33.29 -5.18 4.56
C HIS A 807 -32.98 -5.95 5.86
N LYS A 808 -31.73 -6.39 6.05
CA LYS A 808 -31.29 -7.12 7.27
C LYS A 808 -30.87 -6.20 8.42
N LEU A 809 -30.46 -4.96 8.15
CA LEU A 809 -30.05 -4.00 9.17
C LEU A 809 -31.25 -3.30 9.85
N ILE A 810 -32.40 -3.21 9.17
CA ILE A 810 -33.63 -2.57 9.71
C ILE A 810 -34.14 -3.25 11.01
N PRO A 811 -34.12 -4.59 11.19
CA PRO A 811 -34.52 -5.23 12.45
C PRO A 811 -33.45 -5.22 13.56
N LEU A 812 -32.16 -5.18 13.21
CA LEU A 812 -31.03 -5.34 14.15
C LEU A 812 -30.69 -4.06 14.92
N VAL A 813 -30.98 -2.88 14.36
CA VAL A 813 -30.78 -1.60 15.07
C VAL A 813 -31.76 -1.41 16.24
N LEU A 814 -32.89 -2.13 16.23
CA LEU A 814 -33.91 -2.06 17.29
C LEU A 814 -33.68 -3.04 18.46
N THR A 815 -32.71 -3.95 18.38
CA THR A 815 -32.56 -5.05 19.37
C THR A 815 -31.26 -5.02 20.19
N LYS A 816 -30.37 -4.03 20.00
CA LYS A 816 -29.13 -3.88 20.80
C LYS A 816 -29.08 -2.63 21.68
N LEU A 817 -30.24 -2.20 22.19
CA LEU A 817 -30.34 -1.30 23.34
C LEU A 817 -31.36 -1.90 24.33
N ASN A 818 -30.86 -2.83 25.13
CA ASN A 818 -31.30 -3.10 26.51
C ASN A 818 -30.07 -3.53 27.31
#